data_AF-A0AA88I4T8-F1
#
_entry.id   AF-A0AA88I4T8-F1
#
_cell.length_a   1.000
_cell.length_b   1.000
_cell.length_c   1.000
_cell.angle_alpha   90.00
_cell.angle_beta   90.00
_cell.angle_gamma   90.00
#
_symmetry.space_group_name_H-M   'P 1'
#
loop_
_entity.id
_entity.type
_entity.pdbx_description
1 polymer ?
#
loop_
_entity_poly.entity_id
_entity_poly.type
_entity_poly.pdbx_seq_one_letter_code
_entity_poly.pdbx_strand_id
1 'polypeptide(L)'
;VGDGTTSVIILAGEILLGSQRFIDDKIHPTVIINAYRQALEDAVEILKEKISIPVDMSNENELLSILRSCLATKMTKKYGDLLPQIALEAVRTVITEEGGKKVIDFKRYARIEKVPGGAIEESRVLRGVMLNKDVLHHKMKRRIENPRILLLDCNLEYKKGESQTNIEISQDMDFTRILELEEEYIKKICDDIIRMKPDLIITEKGISDLASHYLLKAGITAMRRVKKSDNNRLARACGATIVNRPDEIKESDIGSGCGLFEVKKIGDEYWAYITECRDPKACTVLLRGPTKDLINEVERNLQDAMNSARNVLLEPRLCPGGGATEMALSQALTEKSKSVAGVMQWPYRAVAQALEIIPCTLAQNCGAQVIRVLTALRARHANGETSMGINGETGEIVNMNELKIWDPLAVKLQVFKTAVEIALEAVRTVITEEGGKKVIDFKRYARIEKVPGGAIEESRVLRGVMLNKDVLHHKMKRRIENPRILLLDCNLEYKKGESQTNIEISQDMDFTRILELEEEYIKKICDDIIRMKPDLIITEKGISDLASHYLLKAGITAMRRVKKSDNNRLARACGATIVNRPDEIKESDIGSGCGLFEVKKIGDEYWAYITECRDPKACTVLLRGPTKDLINEVERNLQDAMNSARNVLLEPRLCPGGGATEMALSQALTEKSKSVAGVMQWPYRAVAQALEIIPCTLAQNCGAQVIRVLTALRARHANGETSMGINGETGEIVNMNELKIWDPLAVKLQVFKTAVETAILLLRIDDIVSGTKKISDLDGPNQTQTAPAEPTEESMRE
;
A
#
# COMPACT_ATOMS: atom_id res chain seq x y z
N VAL A 1 8.80 1.10 -11.65
CA VAL A 1 8.54 0.94 -13.10
C VAL A 1 7.05 0.63 -13.24
N GLY A 2 6.32 1.16 -14.22
CA GLY A 2 4.85 1.09 -14.22
C GLY A 2 4.26 -0.30 -14.46
N ASP A 3 5.03 -1.19 -15.10
CA ASP A 3 4.61 -2.54 -15.47
C ASP A 3 5.49 -3.60 -14.78
N GLY A 4 5.03 -4.86 -14.74
CA GLY A 4 5.79 -6.01 -14.20
C GLY A 4 5.59 -6.33 -12.71
N THR A 5 4.67 -5.64 -12.02
CA THR A 5 4.42 -5.82 -10.56
C THR A 5 3.98 -7.25 -10.21
N THR A 6 3.13 -7.86 -11.03
CA THR A 6 2.69 -9.26 -10.86
C THR A 6 3.84 -10.23 -11.06
N SER A 7 4.69 -9.99 -12.08
CA SER A 7 5.87 -10.80 -12.37
C SER A 7 6.86 -10.81 -11.20
N VAL A 8 7.05 -9.68 -10.50
CA VAL A 8 7.91 -9.59 -9.31
C VAL A 8 7.47 -10.57 -8.24
N ILE A 9 6.18 -10.58 -7.90
CA ILE A 9 5.64 -11.38 -6.81
C ILE A 9 5.70 -12.87 -7.14
N ILE A 10 5.29 -13.24 -8.36
CA ILE A 10 5.33 -14.63 -8.82
C ILE A 10 6.77 -15.14 -8.81
N LEU A 11 7.72 -14.35 -9.32
CA LEU A 11 9.12 -14.75 -9.37
C LEU A 11 9.75 -14.82 -7.96
N ALA A 12 9.46 -13.86 -7.08
CA ALA A 12 9.94 -13.89 -5.70
C ALA A 12 9.43 -15.12 -4.95
N GLY A 13 8.15 -15.46 -5.14
CA GLY A 13 7.54 -16.67 -4.59
C GLY A 13 8.24 -17.95 -5.06
N GLU A 14 8.51 -18.06 -6.36
CA GLU A 14 9.19 -19.24 -6.92
C GLU A 14 10.65 -19.37 -6.44
N ILE A 15 11.38 -18.25 -6.37
CA ILE A 15 12.75 -18.23 -5.84
C ILE A 15 12.76 -18.68 -4.37
N LEU A 16 11.78 -18.27 -3.57
CA LEU A 16 11.64 -18.71 -2.18
C LEU A 16 11.30 -20.20 -2.07
N LEU A 17 10.40 -20.70 -2.93
CA LEU A 17 10.08 -22.13 -3.02
C LEU A 17 11.33 -22.96 -3.37
N GLY A 18 12.15 -22.46 -4.31
CA GLY A 18 13.44 -23.05 -4.64
C GLY A 18 14.42 -23.06 -3.47
N SER A 19 14.38 -22.02 -2.63
CA SER A 19 15.24 -21.86 -1.45
C SER A 19 14.96 -22.89 -0.35
N GLN A 20 13.69 -23.29 -0.19
CA GLN A 20 13.27 -24.22 0.86
C GLN A 20 14.05 -25.55 0.81
N ARG A 21 14.26 -26.09 -0.40
CA ARG A 21 14.99 -27.36 -0.59
C ARG A 21 16.40 -27.32 0.01
N PHE A 22 17.09 -26.19 -0.16
CA PHE A 22 18.46 -26.01 0.34
C PHE A 22 18.51 -25.84 1.86
N ILE A 23 17.47 -25.24 2.45
CA ILE A 23 17.34 -25.14 3.90
C ILE A 23 17.13 -26.54 4.50
N ASP A 24 16.29 -27.36 3.86
CA ASP A 24 16.07 -28.76 4.26
C ASP A 24 17.36 -29.60 4.16
N ASP A 25 18.16 -29.37 3.13
CA ASP A 25 19.49 -29.97 2.93
C ASP A 25 20.59 -29.39 3.86
N LYS A 26 20.20 -28.55 4.83
CA LYS A 26 21.09 -27.90 5.82
C LYS A 26 22.17 -27.01 5.21
N ILE A 27 21.94 -26.45 4.02
CA ILE A 27 22.81 -25.43 3.45
C ILE A 27 22.59 -24.13 4.23
N HIS A 28 23.69 -23.54 4.74
CA HIS A 28 23.60 -22.33 5.54
C HIS A 28 22.99 -21.17 4.72
N PRO A 29 21.99 -20.43 5.24
CA PRO A 29 21.29 -19.36 4.51
C PRO A 29 22.20 -18.30 3.89
N THR A 30 23.35 -17.99 4.52
CA THR A 30 24.37 -17.09 3.95
C THR A 30 24.92 -17.55 2.60
N VAL A 31 25.08 -18.87 2.40
CA VAL A 31 25.57 -19.45 1.14
C VAL A 31 24.52 -19.28 0.04
N ILE A 32 23.24 -19.50 0.37
CA ILE A 32 22.10 -19.28 -0.53
C ILE A 32 22.03 -17.80 -0.93
N ILE A 33 22.14 -16.90 0.05
CA ILE A 33 22.11 -15.45 -0.17
C ILE A 33 23.23 -15.00 -1.13
N ASN A 34 24.46 -15.49 -0.92
CA ASN A 34 25.59 -15.13 -1.78
C ASN A 34 25.41 -15.65 -3.20
N ALA A 35 24.94 -16.89 -3.37
CA ALA A 35 24.67 -17.47 -4.67
C ALA A 35 23.56 -16.72 -5.44
N TYR A 36 22.50 -16.28 -4.75
CA TYR A 36 21.41 -15.52 -5.36
C TYR A 36 21.84 -14.10 -5.77
N ARG A 37 22.68 -13.45 -4.98
CA ARG A 37 23.27 -12.15 -5.37
C ARG A 37 24.13 -12.27 -6.61
N GLN A 38 24.98 -13.30 -6.65
CA GLN A 38 25.81 -13.56 -7.82
C GLN A 38 24.93 -13.84 -9.06
N ALA A 39 23.89 -14.67 -8.91
CA ALA A 39 22.93 -14.93 -9.98
C ALA A 39 22.22 -13.65 -10.47
N LEU A 40 21.88 -12.72 -9.56
CA LEU A 40 21.26 -11.44 -9.90
C LEU A 40 22.21 -10.53 -10.68
N GLU A 41 23.46 -10.39 -10.25
CA GLU A 41 24.47 -9.57 -10.94
C GLU A 41 24.70 -10.11 -12.36
N ASP A 42 24.89 -11.41 -12.48
CA ASP A 42 25.06 -12.11 -13.74
C ASP A 42 23.83 -11.97 -14.66
N ALA A 43 22.63 -12.07 -14.09
CA ALA A 43 21.39 -11.89 -14.82
C ALA A 43 21.26 -10.49 -15.43
N VAL A 44 21.58 -9.46 -14.65
CA VAL A 44 21.53 -8.05 -15.08
C VAL A 44 22.53 -7.78 -16.22
N GLU A 45 23.72 -8.35 -16.14
CA GLU A 45 24.75 -8.25 -17.18
C GLU A 45 24.28 -8.93 -18.48
N ILE A 46 23.82 -10.18 -18.39
CA ILE A 46 23.34 -10.96 -19.54
C ILE A 46 22.17 -10.27 -20.24
N LEU A 47 21.21 -9.73 -19.47
CA LEU A 47 20.07 -8.98 -20.01
C LEU A 47 20.53 -7.78 -20.83
N LYS A 48 21.48 -7.00 -20.32
CA LYS A 48 21.98 -5.78 -20.95
C LYS A 48 22.82 -6.02 -22.20
N GLU A 49 23.59 -7.11 -22.23
CA GLU A 49 24.57 -7.36 -23.29
C GLU A 49 24.08 -8.32 -24.38
N LYS A 50 23.32 -9.36 -24.01
CA LYS A 50 23.01 -10.47 -24.92
C LYS A 50 21.55 -10.51 -25.37
N ILE A 51 20.61 -10.09 -24.51
CA ILE A 51 19.17 -10.24 -24.78
C ILE A 51 18.55 -8.94 -25.28
N SER A 52 18.97 -7.79 -24.74
CA SER A 52 18.35 -6.51 -25.08
C SER A 52 18.69 -6.02 -26.49
N ILE A 53 17.71 -5.41 -27.15
CA ILE A 53 17.81 -4.84 -28.50
C ILE A 53 17.77 -3.31 -28.39
N PRO A 54 18.69 -2.56 -29.01
CA PRO A 54 18.65 -1.11 -29.01
C PRO A 54 17.50 -0.58 -29.89
N VAL A 55 16.88 0.52 -29.46
CA VAL A 55 15.78 1.19 -30.18
C VAL A 55 16.26 2.48 -30.79
N ASP A 56 15.81 2.76 -32.02
CA ASP A 56 15.99 4.08 -32.62
C ASP A 56 14.93 5.07 -32.09
N MET A 57 15.41 6.09 -31.39
CA MET A 57 14.56 7.10 -30.75
C MET A 57 13.97 8.11 -31.74
N SER A 58 14.47 8.15 -32.98
CA SER A 58 13.96 9.03 -34.03
C SER A 58 12.67 8.50 -34.67
N ASN A 59 12.45 7.17 -34.63
CA ASN A 59 11.33 6.53 -35.30
C ASN A 59 10.07 6.47 -34.42
N GLU A 60 9.15 7.40 -34.66
CA GLU A 60 7.90 7.50 -33.89
C GLU A 60 6.98 6.28 -34.05
N ASN A 61 6.92 5.69 -35.24
CA ASN A 61 6.07 4.53 -35.49
C ASN A 61 6.53 3.30 -34.68
N GLU A 62 7.84 3.17 -34.49
CA GLU A 62 8.42 2.10 -33.68
C GLU A 62 8.07 2.29 -32.20
N LEU A 63 8.22 3.51 -31.68
CA LEU A 63 7.79 3.89 -30.31
C LEU A 63 6.31 3.64 -30.08
N LEU A 64 5.44 4.00 -31.02
CA LEU A 64 4.01 3.72 -30.94
C LEU A 64 3.70 2.22 -30.91
N SER A 65 4.43 1.41 -31.71
CA SER A 65 4.26 -0.04 -31.70
C SER A 65 4.65 -0.68 -30.37
N ILE A 66 5.72 -0.18 -29.73
CA ILE A 66 6.17 -0.63 -28.41
C ILE A 66 5.11 -0.30 -27.35
N LEU A 67 4.59 0.93 -27.35
CA LEU A 67 3.55 1.35 -26.41
C LEU A 67 2.24 0.58 -26.61
N ARG A 68 1.92 0.23 -27.86
CA ARG A 68 0.78 -0.62 -28.18
C ARG A 68 0.91 -2.02 -27.59
N SER A 69 2.12 -2.60 -27.62
CA SER A 69 2.41 -3.88 -26.96
C SER A 69 2.10 -3.82 -25.45
N CYS A 70 2.56 -2.78 -24.76
CA CYS A 70 2.32 -2.62 -23.31
C CYS A 70 0.83 -2.45 -22.93
N LEU A 71 -0.01 -1.98 -23.87
CA LEU A 71 -1.45 -1.82 -23.66
C LEU A 71 -2.28 -3.00 -24.16
N ALA A 72 -1.68 -3.94 -24.90
CA ALA A 72 -2.41 -5.00 -25.60
C ALA A 72 -3.20 -5.92 -24.67
N THR A 73 -2.73 -6.12 -23.44
CA THR A 73 -3.35 -6.99 -22.43
C THR A 73 -4.50 -6.32 -21.66
N LYS A 74 -4.80 -5.05 -21.93
CA LYS A 74 -5.75 -4.24 -21.15
C LYS A 74 -7.03 -3.96 -21.95
N MET A 75 -8.09 -3.56 -21.23
CA MET A 75 -9.41 -3.22 -21.81
C MET A 75 -9.37 -2.16 -22.92
N THR A 76 -8.26 -1.44 -23.02
CA THR A 76 -8.01 -0.37 -23.99
C THR A 76 -7.57 -0.85 -25.38
N LYS A 77 -7.46 -2.16 -25.63
CA LYS A 77 -7.22 -2.73 -26.98
C LYS A 77 -8.18 -2.18 -28.04
N LYS A 78 -9.42 -1.85 -27.66
CA LYS A 78 -10.46 -1.30 -28.55
C LYS A 78 -10.15 0.10 -29.09
N TYR A 79 -9.37 0.90 -28.36
CA TYR A 79 -9.05 2.29 -28.73
C TYR A 79 -7.68 2.43 -29.42
N GLY A 80 -7.06 1.29 -29.76
CA GLY A 80 -5.93 1.17 -30.68
C GLY A 80 -4.77 2.11 -30.38
N ASP A 81 -4.56 3.07 -31.26
CA ASP A 81 -3.36 3.92 -31.31
C ASP A 81 -3.53 5.26 -30.57
N LEU A 82 -4.75 5.63 -30.15
CA LEU A 82 -5.02 6.93 -29.51
C LEU A 82 -4.26 7.10 -28.19
N LEU A 83 -4.34 6.12 -27.29
CA LEU A 83 -3.69 6.20 -25.98
C LEU A 83 -2.16 6.15 -26.06
N PRO A 84 -1.53 5.28 -26.89
CA PRO A 84 -0.11 5.36 -27.19
C PRO A 84 0.34 6.75 -27.67
N GLN A 85 -0.40 7.37 -28.58
CA GLN A 85 -0.09 8.70 -29.10
C GLN A 85 -0.15 9.77 -27.99
N ILE A 86 -1.23 9.79 -27.22
CA ILE A 86 -1.40 10.71 -26.09
C ILE A 86 -0.27 10.52 -25.07
N ALA A 87 0.08 9.27 -24.74
CA ALA A 87 1.16 8.98 -23.80
C ALA A 87 2.51 9.48 -24.31
N LEU A 88 2.83 9.22 -25.58
CA LEU A 88 4.09 9.63 -26.20
C LEU A 88 4.21 11.15 -26.27
N GLU A 89 3.16 11.83 -26.70
CA GLU A 89 3.12 13.30 -26.79
C GLU A 89 3.24 13.95 -25.40
N ALA A 90 2.50 13.45 -24.41
CA ALA A 90 2.57 13.97 -23.03
C ALA A 90 3.96 13.80 -22.44
N VAL A 91 4.59 12.63 -22.61
CA VAL A 91 5.92 12.37 -22.06
C VAL A 91 6.97 13.21 -22.78
N ARG A 92 6.93 13.31 -24.13
CA ARG A 92 7.84 14.16 -24.92
C ARG A 92 7.76 15.63 -24.51
N THR A 93 6.55 16.12 -24.21
CA THR A 93 6.33 17.50 -23.77
C THR A 93 6.97 17.80 -22.41
N VAL A 94 7.05 16.81 -21.51
CA VAL A 94 7.57 16.99 -20.14
C VAL A 94 9.08 16.75 -20.02
N ILE A 95 9.75 16.32 -21.11
CA ILE A 95 11.19 16.06 -21.07
C ILE A 95 11.94 17.34 -20.73
N THR A 96 12.79 17.27 -19.71
CA THR A 96 13.73 18.33 -19.36
C THR A 96 15.15 17.76 -19.32
N GLU A 97 16.11 18.55 -19.78
CA GLU A 97 17.53 18.22 -19.70
C GLU A 97 18.16 18.99 -18.55
N GLU A 98 18.59 18.27 -17.50
CA GLU A 98 19.31 18.84 -16.37
C GLU A 98 20.70 18.19 -16.30
N GLY A 99 21.76 18.99 -16.52
CA GLY A 99 23.15 18.53 -16.39
C GLY A 99 23.55 17.38 -17.33
N GLY A 100 23.00 17.34 -18.55
CA GLY A 100 23.26 16.29 -19.54
C GLY A 100 22.51 14.98 -19.30
N LYS A 101 21.63 14.91 -18.28
CA LYS A 101 20.72 13.78 -18.06
C LYS A 101 19.28 14.20 -18.39
N LYS A 102 18.58 13.35 -19.13
CA LYS A 102 17.14 13.52 -19.38
C LYS A 102 16.37 13.18 -18.12
N VAL A 103 15.62 14.14 -17.58
CA VAL A 103 14.74 13.96 -16.43
C VAL A 103 13.29 14.07 -16.91
N ILE A 104 12.50 13.06 -16.60
CA ILE A 104 11.09 12.97 -16.98
C ILE A 104 10.26 12.79 -15.72
N ASP A 105 9.58 13.85 -15.29
CA ASP A 105 8.64 13.83 -14.16
C ASP A 105 7.21 14.13 -14.66
N PHE A 106 6.62 13.14 -15.34
CA PHE A 106 5.25 13.26 -15.82
C PHE A 106 4.23 13.30 -14.66
N LYS A 107 4.53 12.72 -13.48
CA LYS A 107 3.58 12.73 -12.34
C LYS A 107 3.29 14.14 -11.84
N ARG A 108 4.31 15.00 -11.83
CA ARG A 108 4.13 16.40 -11.45
C ARG A 108 3.64 17.25 -12.62
N TYR A 109 4.18 17.07 -13.82
CA TYR A 109 4.00 18.04 -14.91
C TYR A 109 3.02 17.62 -16.02
N ALA A 110 2.68 16.34 -16.16
CA ALA A 110 1.59 15.87 -17.01
C ALA A 110 0.34 15.61 -16.15
N ARG A 111 -0.52 16.62 -16.02
CA ARG A 111 -1.78 16.48 -15.27
C ARG A 111 -2.78 15.73 -16.14
N ILE A 112 -3.42 14.69 -15.61
CA ILE A 112 -4.57 14.06 -16.27
C ILE A 112 -5.84 14.73 -15.72
N GLU A 113 -6.60 15.38 -16.59
CA GLU A 113 -7.90 15.96 -16.25
C GLU A 113 -9.03 15.09 -16.78
N LYS A 114 -9.87 14.62 -15.85
CA LYS A 114 -10.97 13.70 -16.13
C LYS A 114 -12.27 14.48 -16.24
N VAL A 115 -12.84 14.54 -17.42
CA VAL A 115 -14.11 15.26 -17.64
C VAL A 115 -15.15 14.28 -18.16
N PRO A 116 -16.17 13.90 -17.36
CA PRO A 116 -17.18 12.95 -17.78
C PRO A 116 -18.03 13.48 -18.94
N GLY A 117 -18.55 12.55 -19.73
CA GLY A 117 -19.25 12.82 -20.98
C GLY A 117 -18.33 12.83 -22.20
N GLY A 118 -18.94 12.86 -23.38
CA GLY A 118 -18.24 12.76 -24.66
C GLY A 118 -17.74 11.33 -24.96
N ALA A 119 -17.07 11.19 -26.09
CA ALA A 119 -16.42 9.95 -26.50
C ALA A 119 -14.95 9.88 -26.03
N ILE A 120 -14.35 8.69 -25.97
CA ILE A 120 -12.94 8.55 -25.57
C ILE A 120 -12.02 9.15 -26.63
N GLU A 121 -12.45 9.13 -27.90
CA GLU A 121 -11.79 9.69 -29.07
C GLU A 121 -11.63 11.22 -29.00
N GLU A 122 -12.41 11.91 -28.15
CA GLU A 122 -12.24 13.35 -27.88
C GLU A 122 -11.05 13.64 -26.94
N SER A 123 -10.44 12.61 -26.35
CA SER A 123 -9.30 12.77 -25.44
C SER A 123 -8.07 13.22 -26.21
N ARG A 124 -7.32 14.17 -25.65
CA ARG A 124 -6.14 14.77 -26.30
C ARG A 124 -5.16 15.35 -25.28
N VAL A 125 -3.91 15.51 -25.70
CA VAL A 125 -2.92 16.26 -24.95
C VAL A 125 -3.09 17.74 -25.25
N LEU A 126 -3.22 18.55 -24.22
CA LEU A 126 -3.18 20.00 -24.33
C LEU A 126 -1.75 20.45 -24.04
N ARG A 127 -1.13 21.12 -25.01
CA ARG A 127 0.16 21.81 -24.87
C ARG A 127 -0.01 23.07 -24.00
N GLY A 128 -0.22 22.85 -22.71
CA GLY A 128 -0.53 23.88 -21.72
C GLY A 128 -1.28 23.32 -20.50
N VAL A 129 -2.07 24.16 -19.83
CA VAL A 129 -2.78 23.79 -18.60
C VAL A 129 -4.27 24.05 -18.72
N MET A 130 -5.08 23.07 -18.30
CA MET A 130 -6.53 23.20 -18.17
C MET A 130 -6.92 23.29 -16.69
N LEU A 131 -7.76 24.27 -16.36
CA LEU A 131 -8.20 24.53 -14.99
C LEU A 131 -9.73 24.50 -14.90
N ASN A 132 -10.24 23.85 -13.86
CA ASN A 132 -11.66 23.93 -13.49
C ASN A 132 -11.93 25.23 -12.71
N LYS A 133 -11.84 26.37 -13.40
CA LYS A 133 -12.09 27.71 -12.86
C LYS A 133 -12.67 28.61 -13.95
N ASP A 134 -13.61 29.45 -13.57
CA ASP A 134 -14.12 30.56 -14.39
C ASP A 134 -13.35 31.86 -14.08
N VAL A 135 -13.51 32.86 -14.95
CA VAL A 135 -13.12 34.24 -14.69
C VAL A 135 -13.90 34.81 -13.52
N LEU A 136 -13.29 35.74 -12.78
CA LEU A 136 -13.87 36.26 -11.54
C LEU A 136 -15.11 37.14 -11.77
N HIS A 137 -15.12 37.95 -12.83
CA HIS A 137 -16.24 38.83 -13.15
C HIS A 137 -16.72 38.60 -14.59
N HIS A 138 -18.04 38.59 -14.81
CA HIS A 138 -18.67 38.27 -16.10
C HIS A 138 -18.26 39.22 -17.25
N LYS A 139 -17.93 40.48 -16.94
CA LYS A 139 -17.42 41.47 -17.93
C LYS A 139 -15.93 41.30 -18.28
N MET A 140 -15.19 40.44 -17.58
CA MET A 140 -13.79 40.17 -17.92
C MET A 140 -13.70 39.39 -19.23
N LYS A 141 -12.60 39.57 -19.97
CA LYS A 141 -12.40 38.89 -21.26
C LYS A 141 -12.25 37.39 -21.04
N ARG A 142 -13.13 36.62 -21.67
CA ARG A 142 -13.10 35.13 -21.65
C ARG A 142 -12.21 34.52 -22.72
N ARG A 143 -11.73 35.30 -23.68
CA ARG A 143 -10.77 34.88 -24.72
C ARG A 143 -9.71 35.95 -24.90
N ILE A 144 -8.44 35.56 -24.86
CA ILE A 144 -7.27 36.45 -25.03
C ILE A 144 -6.25 35.71 -25.89
N GLU A 145 -5.80 36.34 -26.98
CA GLU A 145 -4.74 35.83 -27.84
C GLU A 145 -3.38 36.35 -27.36
N ASN A 146 -2.38 35.48 -27.32
CA ASN A 146 -1.04 35.72 -26.77
C ASN A 146 -1.05 36.45 -25.40
N PRO A 147 -1.74 35.89 -24.38
CA PRO A 147 -1.90 36.56 -23.10
C PRO A 147 -0.57 36.73 -22.35
N ARG A 148 -0.35 37.92 -21.76
CA ARG A 148 0.70 38.14 -20.75
C ARG A 148 0.22 37.65 -19.39
N ILE A 149 0.80 36.56 -18.91
CA ILE A 149 0.34 35.85 -17.70
C ILE A 149 1.22 36.20 -16.49
N LEU A 150 0.59 36.65 -15.41
CA LEU A 150 1.23 36.86 -14.12
C LEU A 150 0.73 35.84 -13.09
N LEU A 151 1.67 35.18 -12.40
CA LEU A 151 1.38 34.16 -11.38
C LEU A 151 1.75 34.68 -9.98
N LEU A 152 0.80 34.62 -9.05
CA LEU A 152 0.96 35.13 -7.69
C LEU A 152 0.64 34.06 -6.64
N ASP A 153 1.45 33.94 -5.58
CA ASP A 153 1.14 33.14 -4.39
C ASP A 153 0.32 33.98 -3.37
N CYS A 154 0.49 35.31 -3.34
CA CYS A 154 -0.26 36.17 -2.42
C CYS A 154 -1.76 36.28 -2.71
N ASN A 155 -2.53 36.58 -1.67
CA ASN A 155 -3.89 37.11 -1.81
C ASN A 155 -3.86 38.61 -2.19
N LEU A 156 -4.87 39.03 -2.95
CA LEU A 156 -5.13 40.44 -3.27
C LEU A 156 -6.27 40.95 -2.38
N GLU A 157 -6.00 40.96 -1.08
CA GLU A 157 -6.93 41.31 0.00
C GLU A 157 -6.19 42.15 1.04
N TYR A 158 -6.93 42.86 1.89
CA TYR A 158 -6.34 43.60 2.99
C TYR A 158 -5.62 42.66 3.97
N LYS A 159 -4.35 42.97 4.27
CA LYS A 159 -3.54 42.17 5.19
C LYS A 159 -3.55 42.79 6.58
N LYS A 160 -3.83 41.95 7.57
CA LYS A 160 -3.64 42.30 8.98
C LYS A 160 -2.17 42.12 9.36
N GLY A 161 -1.70 42.90 10.34
CA GLY A 161 -0.38 42.71 10.92
C GLY A 161 -0.24 41.30 11.51
N GLU A 162 0.94 40.69 11.39
CA GLU A 162 1.22 39.37 11.98
C GLU A 162 1.27 39.43 13.52
N SER A 163 1.65 40.58 14.07
CA SER A 163 1.57 40.87 15.50
C SER A 163 0.12 41.17 15.92
N GLN A 164 -0.18 40.98 17.20
CA GLN A 164 -1.47 41.37 17.79
C GLN A 164 -1.72 42.87 17.54
N THR A 165 -2.55 43.17 16.55
CA THR A 165 -2.89 44.54 16.16
C THR A 165 -4.32 44.80 16.63
N ASN A 166 -4.45 45.44 17.78
CA ASN A 166 -5.73 45.88 18.29
C ASN A 166 -6.00 47.30 17.79
N ILE A 167 -7.15 47.50 17.16
CA ILE A 167 -7.60 48.81 16.71
C ILE A 167 -8.71 49.25 17.66
N GLU A 168 -8.43 50.25 18.48
CA GLU A 168 -9.41 50.87 19.37
C GLU A 168 -10.04 52.06 18.65
N ILE A 169 -11.34 51.95 18.37
CA ILE A 169 -12.11 52.99 17.67
C ILE A 169 -12.73 53.86 18.74
N SER A 170 -12.32 55.14 18.78
CA SER A 170 -12.79 56.11 19.78
C SER A 170 -13.72 57.16 19.19
N GLN A 171 -13.45 57.59 17.95
CA GLN A 171 -14.26 58.58 17.23
C GLN A 171 -14.96 57.92 16.04
N ASP A 172 -16.17 58.39 15.70
CA ASP A 172 -16.92 57.90 14.53
C ASP A 172 -16.16 58.08 13.22
N MET A 173 -15.34 59.15 13.11
CA MET A 173 -14.49 59.42 11.95
C MET A 173 -13.37 58.39 11.75
N ASP A 174 -12.94 57.70 12.82
CA ASP A 174 -11.88 56.69 12.74
C ASP A 174 -12.35 55.49 11.91
N PHE A 175 -13.64 55.16 11.97
CA PHE A 175 -14.22 54.07 11.20
C PHE A 175 -14.11 54.32 9.68
N THR A 176 -14.45 55.53 9.23
CA THR A 176 -14.31 55.93 7.82
C THR A 176 -12.85 55.89 7.37
N ARG A 177 -11.93 56.38 8.21
CA ARG A 177 -10.50 56.37 7.91
C ARG A 177 -9.93 54.96 7.77
N ILE A 178 -10.41 54.00 8.55
CA ILE A 178 -10.02 52.58 8.42
C ILE A 178 -10.47 52.02 7.07
N LEU A 179 -11.68 52.33 6.63
CA LEU A 179 -12.18 51.91 5.31
C LEU A 179 -11.37 52.53 4.17
N GLU A 180 -11.03 53.83 4.28
CA GLU A 180 -10.16 54.51 3.31
C GLU A 180 -8.77 53.86 3.24
N LEU A 181 -8.16 53.52 4.37
CA LEU A 181 -6.87 52.84 4.43
C LEU A 181 -6.92 51.44 3.78
N GLU A 182 -8.02 50.71 3.98
CA GLU A 182 -8.24 49.43 3.32
C GLU A 182 -8.34 49.59 1.79
N GLU A 183 -9.09 50.58 1.32
CA GLU A 183 -9.19 50.88 -0.12
C GLU A 183 -7.87 51.33 -0.72
N GLU A 184 -7.13 52.22 -0.06
CA GLU A 184 -5.81 52.70 -0.49
C GLU A 184 -4.80 51.56 -0.58
N TYR A 185 -4.79 50.66 0.40
CA TYR A 185 -3.90 49.50 0.41
C TYR A 185 -4.18 48.56 -0.78
N ILE A 186 -5.45 48.24 -1.03
CA ILE A 186 -5.85 47.38 -2.15
C ILE A 186 -5.53 48.06 -3.48
N LYS A 187 -5.79 49.36 -3.59
CA LYS A 187 -5.50 50.15 -4.78
C LYS A 187 -4.01 50.17 -5.09
N LYS A 188 -3.15 50.39 -4.09
CA LYS A 188 -1.69 50.35 -4.26
C LYS A 188 -1.20 49.01 -4.82
N ILE A 189 -1.68 47.90 -4.25
CA ILE A 189 -1.35 46.55 -4.76
C ILE A 189 -1.81 46.37 -6.21
N CYS A 190 -3.00 46.84 -6.55
CA CYS A 190 -3.51 46.75 -7.91
C CYS A 190 -2.69 47.61 -8.86
N ASP A 191 -2.30 48.83 -8.45
CA ASP A 191 -1.49 49.74 -9.25
C ASP A 191 -0.10 49.15 -9.56
N ASP A 192 0.52 48.47 -8.60
CA ASP A 192 1.80 47.76 -8.81
C ASP A 192 1.67 46.66 -9.87
N ILE A 193 0.54 45.94 -9.90
CA ILE A 193 0.25 44.93 -10.93
C ILE A 193 -0.05 45.59 -12.28
N ILE A 194 -0.89 46.63 -12.30
CA ILE A 194 -1.29 47.35 -13.51
C ILE A 194 -0.08 47.99 -14.20
N ARG A 195 0.91 48.47 -13.44
CA ARG A 195 2.17 49.02 -13.95
C ARG A 195 2.87 48.06 -14.93
N MET A 196 2.80 46.77 -14.66
CA MET A 196 3.43 45.71 -15.45
C MET A 196 2.61 45.30 -16.69
N LYS A 197 1.35 45.75 -16.77
CA LYS A 197 0.38 45.49 -17.85
C LYS A 197 0.19 44.00 -18.20
N PRO A 198 -0.10 43.11 -17.24
CA PRO A 198 -0.49 41.74 -17.55
C PRO A 198 -1.92 41.68 -18.11
N ASP A 199 -2.21 40.72 -18.99
CA ASP A 199 -3.58 40.49 -19.51
C ASP A 199 -4.36 39.49 -18.65
N LEU A 200 -3.64 38.55 -18.04
CA LEU A 200 -4.20 37.48 -17.20
C LEU A 200 -3.43 37.38 -15.88
N ILE A 201 -4.14 37.47 -14.76
CA ILE A 201 -3.59 37.26 -13.42
C ILE A 201 -4.17 35.98 -12.85
N ILE A 202 -3.29 35.14 -12.28
CA ILE A 202 -3.66 33.91 -11.61
C ILE A 202 -3.09 33.93 -10.20
N THR A 203 -3.98 33.91 -9.20
CA THR A 203 -3.58 33.88 -7.78
C THR A 203 -3.86 32.51 -7.16
N GLU A 204 -2.94 32.05 -6.29
CA GLU A 204 -3.17 30.85 -5.48
C GLU A 204 -4.29 31.09 -4.45
N LYS A 205 -4.39 32.32 -3.93
CA LYS A 205 -5.33 32.70 -2.87
C LYS A 205 -6.52 33.49 -3.40
N GLY A 206 -7.23 34.17 -2.51
CA GLY A 206 -8.38 35.01 -2.85
C GLY A 206 -8.00 36.33 -3.50
N ILE A 207 -9.00 36.95 -4.10
CA ILE A 207 -8.97 38.31 -4.66
C ILE A 207 -10.21 38.99 -4.11
N SER A 208 -10.03 40.15 -3.47
CA SER A 208 -11.11 41.00 -2.95
C SER A 208 -11.95 41.58 -4.10
N ASP A 209 -13.22 41.86 -3.84
CA ASP A 209 -14.13 42.43 -4.85
C ASP A 209 -13.72 43.85 -5.26
N LEU A 210 -13.10 44.62 -4.34
CA LEU A 210 -12.49 45.91 -4.66
C LEU A 210 -11.33 45.75 -5.66
N ALA A 211 -10.44 44.79 -5.41
CA ALA A 211 -9.33 44.49 -6.31
C ALA A 211 -9.83 44.03 -7.68
N SER A 212 -10.86 43.18 -7.71
CA SER A 212 -11.53 42.76 -8.94
C SER A 212 -12.02 43.95 -9.78
N HIS A 213 -12.64 44.95 -9.15
CA HIS A 213 -13.13 46.13 -9.82
C HIS A 213 -12.01 46.99 -10.42
N TYR A 214 -10.89 47.16 -9.71
CA TYR A 214 -9.71 47.86 -10.24
C TYR A 214 -9.08 47.11 -11.42
N LEU A 215 -8.91 45.79 -11.32
CA LEU A 215 -8.38 44.95 -12.39
C LEU A 215 -9.30 44.95 -13.63
N LEU A 216 -10.62 44.91 -13.42
CA LEU A 216 -11.61 45.00 -14.50
C LEU A 216 -11.51 46.34 -15.24
N LYS A 217 -11.38 47.46 -14.53
CA LYS A 217 -11.19 48.79 -15.14
C LYS A 217 -9.89 48.88 -15.96
N ALA A 218 -8.84 48.21 -15.50
CA ALA A 218 -7.58 48.10 -16.24
C ALA A 218 -7.66 47.11 -17.42
N GLY A 219 -8.78 46.39 -17.59
CA GLY A 219 -8.97 45.42 -18.67
C GLY A 219 -8.27 44.07 -18.46
N ILE A 220 -7.90 43.76 -17.22
CA ILE A 220 -7.15 42.56 -16.85
C ILE A 220 -8.10 41.46 -16.39
N THR A 221 -7.94 40.26 -16.93
CA THR A 221 -8.72 39.09 -16.49
C THR A 221 -8.05 38.45 -15.28
N ALA A 222 -8.82 38.12 -14.24
CA ALA A 222 -8.30 37.52 -13.02
C ALA A 222 -8.96 36.17 -12.69
N MET A 223 -8.15 35.22 -12.24
CA MET A 223 -8.56 33.94 -11.68
C MET A 223 -8.03 33.79 -10.25
N ARG A 224 -8.89 33.38 -9.32
CA ARG A 224 -8.55 33.20 -7.90
C ARG A 224 -8.61 31.74 -7.47
N ARG A 225 -7.93 31.43 -6.37
CA ARG A 225 -7.96 30.12 -5.69
C ARG A 225 -7.49 28.97 -6.60
N VAL A 226 -6.40 29.17 -7.33
CA VAL A 226 -5.76 28.11 -8.12
C VAL A 226 -4.87 27.27 -7.20
N LYS A 227 -4.86 25.95 -7.39
CA LYS A 227 -4.02 25.07 -6.56
C LYS A 227 -2.54 25.35 -6.82
N LYS A 228 -1.71 25.29 -5.77
CA LYS A 228 -0.25 25.46 -5.88
C LYS A 228 0.40 24.55 -6.93
N SER A 229 -0.02 23.29 -7.01
CA SER A 229 0.47 22.35 -8.02
C SER A 229 0.17 22.80 -9.45
N ASP A 230 -0.97 23.45 -9.66
CA ASP A 230 -1.38 23.94 -10.98
C ASP A 230 -0.64 25.24 -11.31
N ASN A 231 -0.43 26.10 -10.31
CA ASN A 231 0.39 27.30 -10.47
C ASN A 231 1.83 26.94 -10.89
N ASN A 232 2.42 25.91 -10.29
CA ASN A 232 3.73 25.39 -10.68
C ASN A 232 3.77 24.83 -12.12
N ARG A 233 2.67 24.20 -12.58
CA ARG A 233 2.54 23.73 -13.97
C ARG A 233 2.41 24.89 -14.93
N LEU A 234 1.60 25.89 -14.59
CA LEU A 234 1.46 27.12 -15.37
C LEU A 234 2.77 27.87 -15.51
N ALA A 235 3.54 27.97 -14.44
CA ALA A 235 4.87 28.57 -14.47
C ALA A 235 5.77 27.91 -15.51
N ARG A 236 5.76 26.57 -15.55
CA ARG A 236 6.54 25.78 -16.52
C ARG A 236 5.97 25.76 -17.94
N ALA A 237 4.65 25.88 -18.10
CA ALA A 237 4.00 25.90 -19.40
C ALA A 237 4.14 27.28 -20.08
N CYS A 238 3.94 28.36 -19.33
CA CYS A 238 3.91 29.74 -19.83
C CYS A 238 5.27 30.43 -19.74
N GLY A 239 6.21 29.89 -18.95
CA GLY A 239 7.51 30.50 -18.65
C GLY A 239 7.45 31.63 -17.61
N ALA A 240 6.32 31.79 -16.91
CA ALA A 240 6.18 32.79 -15.83
C ALA A 240 6.86 32.32 -14.55
N THR A 241 7.39 33.25 -13.74
CA THR A 241 7.86 32.95 -12.39
C THR A 241 6.78 33.30 -11.38
N ILE A 242 6.58 32.44 -10.37
CA ILE A 242 5.60 32.68 -9.32
C ILE A 242 6.16 33.74 -8.36
N VAL A 243 5.44 34.84 -8.20
CA VAL A 243 5.85 35.95 -7.34
C VAL A 243 5.05 35.92 -6.03
N ASN A 244 5.73 36.17 -4.91
CA ASN A 244 5.11 36.17 -3.58
C ASN A 244 4.54 37.53 -3.18
N ARG A 245 5.14 38.64 -3.63
CA ARG A 245 4.73 40.01 -3.28
C ARG A 245 4.52 40.86 -4.54
N PRO A 246 3.40 41.58 -4.67
CA PRO A 246 3.13 42.44 -5.81
C PRO A 246 4.19 43.53 -6.02
N ASP A 247 4.73 44.07 -4.92
CA ASP A 247 5.75 45.12 -4.93
C ASP A 247 7.08 44.70 -5.59
N GLU A 248 7.33 43.39 -5.69
CA GLU A 248 8.60 42.81 -6.19
C GLU A 248 8.51 42.31 -7.64
N ILE A 249 7.37 42.52 -8.32
CA ILE A 249 7.16 42.01 -9.69
C ILE A 249 8.17 42.65 -10.65
N LYS A 250 8.86 41.80 -11.41
CA LYS A 250 9.75 42.21 -12.50
C LYS A 250 9.18 41.84 -13.85
N GLU A 251 9.70 42.47 -14.91
CA GLU A 251 9.24 42.20 -16.27
C GLU A 251 9.66 40.81 -16.76
N SER A 252 10.73 40.25 -16.16
CA SER A 252 11.15 38.84 -16.32
C SER A 252 10.12 37.82 -15.84
N ASP A 253 9.22 38.23 -14.96
CA ASP A 253 8.35 37.31 -14.23
C ASP A 253 7.06 37.00 -15.02
N ILE A 254 6.76 37.82 -16.03
CA ILE A 254 5.59 37.69 -16.88
C ILE A 254 5.82 36.60 -17.93
N GLY A 255 4.93 35.61 -17.93
CA GLY A 255 4.90 34.56 -18.94
C GLY A 255 4.29 35.07 -20.24
N SER A 256 5.09 35.06 -21.31
CA SER A 256 4.66 35.35 -22.69
C SER A 256 4.60 34.09 -23.57
N GLY A 257 4.83 32.91 -22.98
CA GLY A 257 4.92 31.65 -23.71
C GLY A 257 3.58 31.05 -24.14
N CYS A 258 2.44 31.62 -23.75
CA CYS A 258 1.10 31.11 -24.03
C CYS A 258 0.52 31.69 -25.33
N GLY A 259 -0.09 30.85 -26.17
CA GLY A 259 -0.73 31.28 -27.42
C GLY A 259 -2.19 31.70 -27.26
N LEU A 260 -2.97 30.96 -26.47
CA LEU A 260 -4.40 31.22 -26.30
C LEU A 260 -4.88 30.98 -24.87
N PHE A 261 -5.60 31.96 -24.33
CA PHE A 261 -6.46 31.78 -23.16
C PHE A 261 -7.92 31.80 -23.59
N GLU A 262 -8.69 30.78 -23.23
CA GLU A 262 -10.14 30.74 -23.46
C GLU A 262 -10.89 30.05 -22.32
N VAL A 263 -12.10 30.52 -22.00
CA VAL A 263 -13.00 29.82 -21.09
C VAL A 263 -14.12 29.14 -21.88
N LYS A 264 -14.20 27.82 -21.77
CA LYS A 264 -15.21 26.98 -22.42
C LYS A 264 -16.07 26.28 -21.37
N LYS A 265 -17.36 26.15 -21.66
CA LYS A 265 -18.27 25.35 -20.84
C LYS A 265 -18.29 23.91 -21.35
N ILE A 266 -18.05 22.94 -20.47
CA ILE A 266 -18.21 21.51 -20.77
C ILE A 266 -19.18 20.93 -19.76
N GLY A 267 -20.32 20.43 -20.23
CA GLY A 267 -21.45 20.08 -19.36
C GLY A 267 -21.94 21.33 -18.62
N ASP A 268 -21.95 21.27 -17.29
CA ASP A 268 -22.36 22.38 -16.43
C ASP A 268 -21.20 23.16 -15.80
N GLU A 269 -19.96 22.78 -16.09
CA GLU A 269 -18.77 23.40 -15.51
C GLU A 269 -18.01 24.27 -16.53
N TYR A 270 -17.41 25.35 -16.02
CA TYR A 270 -16.54 26.24 -16.81
C TYR A 270 -15.08 25.84 -16.64
N TRP A 271 -14.41 25.75 -17.77
CA TRP A 271 -13.01 25.34 -17.87
C TRP A 271 -12.21 26.42 -18.54
N ALA A 272 -11.13 26.85 -17.88
CA ALA A 272 -10.14 27.74 -18.44
C ALA A 272 -9.05 26.92 -19.14
N TYR A 273 -8.87 27.18 -20.43
CA TYR A 273 -7.84 26.62 -21.29
C TYR A 273 -6.73 27.65 -21.45
N ILE A 274 -5.52 27.26 -21.09
CA ILE A 274 -4.29 27.99 -21.34
C ILE A 274 -3.48 27.08 -22.25
N THR A 275 -3.61 27.28 -23.56
CA THR A 275 -3.16 26.34 -24.60
C THR A 275 -2.23 27.00 -25.61
N GLU A 276 -1.68 26.18 -26.51
CA GLU A 276 -0.76 26.63 -27.58
C GLU A 276 0.51 27.29 -27.03
N CYS A 277 1.03 26.75 -25.92
CA CYS A 277 2.29 27.21 -25.38
C CYS A 277 3.46 26.83 -26.32
N ARG A 278 4.43 27.74 -26.52
CA ARG A 278 5.53 27.56 -27.48
C ARG A 278 6.43 26.35 -27.13
N ASP A 279 6.92 26.33 -25.89
CA ASP A 279 7.76 25.26 -25.33
C ASP A 279 7.29 24.88 -23.92
N PRO A 280 6.15 24.17 -23.80
CA PRO A 280 5.58 23.86 -22.50
C PRO A 280 6.34 22.71 -21.86
N LYS A 281 6.95 22.95 -20.69
CA LYS A 281 7.56 21.89 -19.86
C LYS A 281 6.54 21.19 -18.95
N ALA A 282 5.25 21.48 -19.14
CA ALA A 282 4.12 20.89 -18.44
C ALA A 282 2.91 20.84 -19.39
N CYS A 283 2.16 19.75 -19.33
CA CYS A 283 0.99 19.54 -20.17
C CYS A 283 -0.21 19.05 -19.35
N THR A 284 -1.40 19.17 -19.93
CA THR A 284 -2.62 18.59 -19.37
C THR A 284 -3.20 17.61 -20.36
N VAL A 285 -3.35 16.36 -19.98
CA VAL A 285 -4.04 15.34 -20.77
C VAL A 285 -5.52 15.40 -20.42
N LEU A 286 -6.35 15.82 -21.37
CA LEU A 286 -7.80 15.80 -21.23
C LEU A 286 -8.30 14.39 -21.55
N LEU A 287 -8.87 13.70 -20.57
CA LEU A 287 -9.55 12.42 -20.75
C LEU A 287 -11.06 12.62 -20.70
N ARG A 288 -11.71 12.21 -21.78
CA ARG A 288 -13.16 12.21 -21.96
C ARG A 288 -13.69 10.78 -21.97
N GLY A 289 -14.95 10.60 -21.65
CA GLY A 289 -15.56 9.28 -21.68
C GLY A 289 -16.97 9.25 -21.10
N PRO A 290 -17.77 8.24 -21.48
CA PRO A 290 -19.19 8.18 -21.14
C PRO A 290 -19.43 8.06 -19.63
N THR A 291 -18.61 7.28 -18.92
CA THR A 291 -18.74 7.03 -17.48
C THR A 291 -17.45 7.32 -16.74
N LYS A 292 -17.57 7.74 -15.48
CA LYS A 292 -16.41 8.02 -14.62
C LYS A 292 -15.54 6.78 -14.39
N ASP A 293 -16.16 5.61 -14.26
CA ASP A 293 -15.44 4.36 -14.03
C ASP A 293 -14.58 3.97 -15.23
N LEU A 294 -15.11 4.13 -16.45
CA LEU A 294 -14.34 3.90 -17.67
C LEU A 294 -13.17 4.89 -17.78
N ILE A 295 -13.37 6.17 -17.46
CA ILE A 295 -12.29 7.16 -17.47
C ILE A 295 -11.21 6.81 -16.44
N ASN A 296 -11.59 6.35 -15.24
CA ASN A 296 -10.62 5.93 -14.22
C ASN A 296 -9.78 4.74 -14.68
N GLU A 297 -10.37 3.80 -15.42
CA GLU A 297 -9.65 2.66 -15.97
C GLU A 297 -8.74 3.06 -17.13
N VAL A 298 -9.21 3.96 -18.01
CA VAL A 298 -8.38 4.55 -19.07
C VAL A 298 -7.22 5.37 -18.50
N GLU A 299 -7.43 6.11 -17.42
CA GLU A 299 -6.37 6.84 -16.71
C GLU A 299 -5.26 5.91 -16.24
N ARG A 300 -5.60 4.78 -15.60
CA ARG A 300 -4.62 3.78 -15.15
C ARG A 300 -3.81 3.24 -16.32
N ASN A 301 -4.50 2.84 -17.39
CA ASN A 301 -3.85 2.34 -18.61
C ASN A 301 -2.91 3.38 -19.23
N LEU A 302 -3.35 4.65 -19.28
CA LEU A 302 -2.53 5.74 -19.79
C LEU A 302 -1.31 6.00 -18.92
N GLN A 303 -1.43 5.94 -17.59
CA GLN A 303 -0.29 6.09 -16.68
C GLN A 303 0.76 4.99 -16.91
N ASP A 304 0.32 3.75 -17.15
CA ASP A 304 1.24 2.65 -17.47
C ASP A 304 1.92 2.86 -18.82
N ALA A 305 1.18 3.32 -19.84
CA ALA A 305 1.76 3.68 -21.13
C ALA A 305 2.78 4.81 -21.02
N MET A 306 2.49 5.87 -20.25
CA MET A 306 3.43 6.96 -20.00
C MET A 306 4.67 6.49 -19.24
N ASN A 307 4.52 5.55 -18.30
CA ASN A 307 5.65 4.92 -17.63
C ASN A 307 6.52 4.13 -18.61
N SER A 308 5.92 3.31 -19.48
CA SER A 308 6.67 2.56 -20.51
C SER A 308 7.36 3.51 -21.48
N ALA A 309 6.68 4.56 -21.94
CA ALA A 309 7.27 5.60 -22.79
C ALA A 309 8.47 6.26 -22.12
N ARG A 310 8.32 6.64 -20.84
CA ARG A 310 9.41 7.19 -20.02
C ARG A 310 10.60 6.23 -19.95
N ASN A 311 10.36 4.95 -19.71
CA ASN A 311 11.45 3.96 -19.59
C ASN A 311 12.23 3.84 -20.88
N VAL A 312 11.54 3.73 -22.02
CA VAL A 312 12.18 3.64 -23.35
C VAL A 312 12.93 4.93 -23.68
N LEU A 313 12.41 6.10 -23.30
CA LEU A 313 13.07 7.38 -23.49
C LEU A 313 14.34 7.57 -22.65
N LEU A 314 14.39 6.98 -21.45
CA LEU A 314 15.55 7.03 -20.56
C LEU A 314 16.59 5.96 -20.91
N GLU A 315 16.15 4.75 -21.24
CA GLU A 315 16.98 3.61 -21.61
C GLU A 315 16.42 3.00 -22.91
N PRO A 316 17.00 3.33 -24.08
CA PRO A 316 16.47 2.96 -25.40
C PRO A 316 16.81 1.52 -25.75
N ARG A 317 16.37 0.58 -24.90
CA ARG A 317 16.59 -0.86 -25.04
C ARG A 317 15.33 -1.63 -24.69
N LEU A 318 15.04 -2.65 -25.49
CA LEU A 318 13.88 -3.53 -25.33
C LEU A 318 14.30 -4.98 -25.15
N CYS A 319 13.39 -5.77 -24.62
CA CYS A 319 13.51 -7.21 -24.53
C CYS A 319 12.25 -7.86 -25.13
N PRO A 320 12.37 -9.07 -25.73
CA PRO A 320 11.21 -9.78 -26.26
C PRO A 320 10.27 -10.19 -25.12
N GLY A 321 8.97 -9.91 -25.28
CA GLY A 321 7.95 -10.20 -24.26
C GLY A 321 7.56 -11.68 -24.19
N GLY A 322 6.36 -11.96 -23.67
CA GLY A 322 5.74 -13.30 -23.75
C GLY A 322 6.54 -14.43 -23.08
N GLY A 323 7.35 -14.13 -22.06
CA GLY A 323 8.18 -15.12 -21.36
C GLY A 323 9.48 -15.49 -22.10
N ALA A 324 9.77 -14.88 -23.25
CA ALA A 324 10.98 -15.16 -24.04
C ALA A 324 12.25 -14.72 -23.29
N THR A 325 12.24 -13.52 -22.74
CA THR A 325 13.35 -12.96 -21.96
C THR A 325 13.71 -13.83 -20.77
N GLU A 326 12.70 -14.29 -20.04
CA GLU A 326 12.84 -15.13 -18.85
C GLU A 326 13.41 -16.50 -19.19
N MET A 327 12.96 -17.10 -20.30
CA MET A 327 13.49 -18.40 -20.75
C MET A 327 14.93 -18.28 -21.25
N ALA A 328 15.24 -17.24 -22.03
CA ALA A 328 16.61 -16.98 -22.50
C ALA A 328 17.57 -16.78 -21.33
N LEU A 329 17.12 -16.06 -20.30
CA LEU A 329 17.87 -15.83 -19.07
C LEU A 329 18.02 -17.11 -18.25
N SER A 330 16.98 -17.93 -18.11
CA SER A 330 17.05 -19.26 -17.47
C SER A 330 18.13 -20.13 -18.10
N GLN A 331 18.15 -20.21 -19.44
CA GLN A 331 19.13 -21.02 -20.16
C GLN A 331 20.55 -20.48 -19.98
N ALA A 332 20.75 -19.16 -20.09
CA ALA A 332 22.06 -18.53 -19.95
C ALA A 332 22.62 -18.68 -18.52
N LEU A 333 21.78 -18.48 -17.50
CA LEU A 333 22.17 -18.71 -16.10
C LEU A 333 22.42 -20.20 -15.83
N THR A 334 21.61 -21.10 -16.39
CA THR A 334 21.85 -22.55 -16.23
C THR A 334 23.20 -22.96 -16.82
N GLU A 335 23.60 -22.40 -17.96
CA GLU A 335 24.93 -22.65 -18.51
C GLU A 335 26.04 -22.05 -17.63
N LYS A 336 25.88 -20.79 -17.17
CA LYS A 336 26.83 -20.14 -16.27
C LYS A 336 26.94 -20.87 -14.92
N SER A 337 25.87 -21.51 -14.45
CA SER A 337 25.86 -22.30 -13.21
C SER A 337 26.86 -23.47 -13.25
N LYS A 338 27.17 -24.02 -14.43
CA LYS A 338 28.19 -25.08 -14.58
C LYS A 338 29.61 -24.58 -14.27
N SER A 339 29.85 -23.29 -14.43
CA SER A 339 31.14 -22.65 -14.11
C SER A 339 31.27 -22.27 -12.62
N VAL A 340 30.15 -22.21 -11.88
CA VAL A 340 30.15 -21.93 -10.44
C VAL A 340 30.53 -23.21 -9.69
N ALA A 341 31.65 -23.18 -8.97
CA ALA A 341 32.13 -24.32 -8.20
C ALA A 341 31.52 -24.40 -6.79
N GLY A 342 31.29 -25.62 -6.31
CA GLY A 342 30.91 -25.91 -4.92
C GLY A 342 29.41 -25.83 -4.61
N VAL A 343 29.07 -25.70 -3.32
CA VAL A 343 27.69 -25.76 -2.81
C VAL A 343 26.82 -24.60 -3.32
N MET A 344 27.43 -23.47 -3.72
CA MET A 344 26.75 -22.31 -4.28
C MET A 344 26.12 -22.56 -5.67
N GLN A 345 26.58 -23.59 -6.38
CA GLN A 345 26.05 -23.95 -7.69
C GLN A 345 24.55 -24.27 -7.66
N TRP A 346 24.10 -24.99 -6.62
CA TRP A 346 22.72 -25.46 -6.54
C TRP A 346 21.71 -24.32 -6.34
N PRO A 347 21.92 -23.40 -5.37
CA PRO A 347 21.06 -22.22 -5.25
C PRO A 347 21.14 -21.32 -6.49
N TYR A 348 22.32 -21.11 -7.07
CA TYR A 348 22.44 -20.32 -8.29
C TYR A 348 21.55 -20.90 -9.42
N ARG A 349 21.60 -22.22 -9.62
CA ARG A 349 20.79 -22.91 -10.62
C ARG A 349 19.29 -22.85 -10.32
N ALA A 350 18.89 -22.84 -9.05
CA ALA A 350 17.48 -22.69 -8.68
C ALA A 350 16.91 -21.33 -9.10
N VAL A 351 17.69 -20.25 -9.04
CA VAL A 351 17.26 -18.94 -9.57
C VAL A 351 17.01 -19.02 -11.07
N ALA A 352 17.88 -19.71 -11.81
CA ALA A 352 17.69 -19.92 -13.24
C ALA A 352 16.36 -20.65 -13.53
N GLN A 353 16.10 -21.75 -12.81
CA GLN A 353 14.86 -22.52 -12.96
C GLN A 353 13.62 -21.72 -12.56
N ALA A 354 13.71 -20.88 -11.52
CA ALA A 354 12.61 -20.06 -11.04
C ALA A 354 12.11 -19.06 -12.11
N LEU A 355 12.97 -18.62 -13.03
CA LEU A 355 12.59 -17.71 -14.12
C LEU A 355 11.53 -18.31 -15.04
N GLU A 356 11.49 -19.64 -15.15
CA GLU A 356 10.56 -20.32 -16.03
C GLU A 356 9.10 -20.29 -15.54
N ILE A 357 8.87 -19.85 -14.29
CA ILE A 357 7.51 -19.69 -13.77
C ILE A 357 6.71 -18.69 -14.61
N ILE A 358 7.34 -17.66 -15.16
CA ILE A 358 6.64 -16.63 -15.95
C ILE A 358 6.07 -17.22 -17.24
N PRO A 359 6.86 -17.87 -18.13
CA PRO A 359 6.29 -18.56 -19.29
C PRO A 359 5.36 -19.71 -18.88
N CYS A 360 5.60 -20.38 -17.75
CA CYS A 360 4.69 -21.39 -17.21
C CYS A 360 3.30 -20.82 -16.92
N THR A 361 3.23 -19.71 -16.18
CA THR A 361 1.97 -19.03 -15.83
C THR A 361 1.27 -18.49 -17.07
N LEU A 362 2.02 -17.98 -18.07
CA LEU A 362 1.43 -17.59 -19.35
C LEU A 362 0.76 -18.77 -20.05
N ALA A 363 1.45 -19.92 -20.18
CA ALA A 363 0.86 -21.12 -20.77
C ALA A 363 -0.39 -21.61 -20.00
N GLN A 364 -0.35 -21.56 -18.66
CA GLN A 364 -1.48 -21.92 -17.79
C GLN A 364 -2.69 -21.03 -18.04
N ASN A 365 -2.49 -19.71 -18.09
CA ASN A 365 -3.56 -18.74 -18.30
C ASN A 365 -4.20 -18.88 -19.70
N CYS A 366 -3.45 -19.35 -20.69
CA CYS A 366 -3.97 -19.67 -22.03
C CYS A 366 -4.70 -21.02 -22.12
N GLY A 367 -4.69 -21.84 -21.05
CA GLY A 367 -5.23 -23.20 -21.08
C GLY A 367 -4.38 -24.19 -21.90
N ALA A 368 -3.13 -23.83 -22.22
CA ALA A 368 -2.23 -24.70 -22.98
C ALA A 368 -1.61 -25.79 -22.09
N GLN A 369 -1.21 -26.91 -22.70
CA GLN A 369 -0.49 -27.97 -21.99
C GLN A 369 0.92 -27.51 -21.61
N VAL A 370 1.06 -27.03 -20.38
CA VAL A 370 2.25 -26.41 -19.80
C VAL A 370 3.53 -27.21 -20.05
N ILE A 371 3.50 -28.52 -19.74
CA ILE A 371 4.69 -29.39 -19.85
C ILE A 371 5.19 -29.45 -21.29
N ARG A 372 4.28 -29.63 -22.26
CA ARG A 372 4.62 -29.74 -23.68
C ARG A 372 5.19 -28.42 -24.20
N VAL A 373 4.52 -27.31 -23.87
CA VAL A 373 4.91 -25.96 -24.33
C VAL A 373 6.25 -25.55 -23.73
N LEU A 374 6.46 -25.71 -22.42
CA LEU A 374 7.74 -25.37 -21.77
C LEU A 374 8.88 -26.24 -22.28
N THR A 375 8.66 -27.54 -22.48
CA THR A 375 9.71 -28.44 -23.00
C THR A 375 10.14 -28.03 -24.41
N ALA A 376 9.18 -27.73 -25.28
CA ALA A 376 9.46 -27.24 -26.63
C ALA A 376 10.11 -25.84 -26.60
N LEU A 377 9.69 -24.96 -25.70
CA LEU A 377 10.26 -23.63 -25.55
C LEU A 377 11.71 -23.69 -25.07
N ARG A 378 12.02 -24.49 -24.05
CA ARG A 378 13.40 -24.74 -23.58
C ARG A 378 14.29 -25.26 -24.71
N ALA A 379 13.80 -26.19 -25.53
CA ALA A 379 14.57 -26.73 -26.65
C ALA A 379 14.92 -25.67 -27.70
N ARG A 380 14.01 -24.76 -28.02
CA ARG A 380 14.28 -23.64 -28.96
C ARG A 380 15.29 -22.66 -28.40
N HIS A 381 15.16 -22.29 -27.12
CA HIS A 381 16.13 -21.40 -26.46
C HIS A 381 17.51 -22.04 -26.31
N ALA A 382 17.58 -23.36 -26.10
CA ALA A 382 18.84 -24.11 -26.09
C ALA A 382 19.54 -24.11 -27.47
N ASN A 383 18.77 -24.02 -28.56
CA ASN A 383 19.30 -23.86 -29.92
C ASN A 383 19.74 -22.41 -30.25
N GLY A 384 19.60 -21.47 -29.31
CA GLY A 384 20.01 -20.07 -29.47
C GLY A 384 18.91 -19.10 -29.90
N GLU A 385 17.65 -19.55 -29.99
CA GLU A 385 16.52 -18.70 -30.38
C GLU A 385 15.98 -17.90 -29.17
N THR A 386 16.56 -16.73 -28.87
CA THR A 386 16.22 -15.93 -27.68
C THR A 386 14.88 -15.17 -27.76
N SER A 387 14.31 -15.00 -28.96
CA SER A 387 13.09 -14.24 -29.19
C SER A 387 11.81 -15.06 -29.18
N MET A 388 11.91 -16.39 -29.00
CA MET A 388 10.75 -17.26 -28.98
C MET A 388 10.02 -17.14 -27.64
N GLY A 389 8.72 -16.86 -27.66
CA GLY A 389 7.91 -16.78 -26.46
C GLY A 389 6.55 -17.46 -26.65
N ILE A 390 5.66 -17.29 -25.69
CA ILE A 390 4.30 -17.84 -25.71
C ILE A 390 3.32 -16.73 -26.09
N ASN A 391 2.48 -16.99 -27.09
CA ASN A 391 1.39 -16.09 -27.43
C ASN A 391 0.24 -16.22 -26.41
N GLY A 392 -0.14 -15.11 -25.79
CA GLY A 392 -1.19 -15.05 -24.77
C GLY A 392 -2.61 -15.40 -25.28
N GLU A 393 -2.86 -15.30 -26.59
CA GLU A 393 -4.19 -15.59 -27.17
C GLU A 393 -4.31 -17.04 -27.64
N THR A 394 -3.25 -17.59 -28.25
CA THR A 394 -3.28 -18.94 -28.85
C THR A 394 -2.62 -20.00 -27.98
N GLY A 395 -1.76 -19.61 -27.04
CA GLY A 395 -0.95 -20.54 -26.24
C GLY A 395 0.18 -21.24 -27.03
N GLU A 396 0.42 -20.84 -28.27
CA GLU A 396 1.48 -21.40 -29.13
C GLU A 396 2.81 -20.66 -28.97
N ILE A 397 3.90 -21.33 -29.38
CA ILE A 397 5.24 -20.75 -29.32
C ILE A 397 5.53 -19.97 -30.61
N VAL A 398 5.69 -18.66 -30.49
CA VAL A 398 5.83 -17.73 -31.62
C VAL A 398 7.02 -16.80 -31.39
N ASN A 399 7.59 -16.27 -32.48
CA ASN A 399 8.65 -15.27 -32.43
C ASN A 399 8.07 -13.91 -32.02
N MET A 400 8.51 -13.38 -30.87
CA MET A 400 8.00 -12.12 -30.31
C MET A 400 8.41 -10.90 -31.14
N ASN A 401 9.53 -11.00 -31.87
CA ASN A 401 10.00 -9.92 -32.73
C ASN A 401 9.06 -9.71 -33.92
N GLU A 402 8.52 -10.80 -34.47
CA GLU A 402 7.58 -10.77 -35.59
C GLU A 402 6.20 -10.25 -35.16
N LEU A 403 5.76 -10.65 -33.97
CA LEU A 403 4.52 -10.14 -33.36
C LEU A 403 4.65 -8.71 -32.82
N LYS A 404 5.86 -8.15 -32.80
CA LYS A 404 6.21 -6.85 -32.20
C LYS A 404 5.77 -6.70 -30.74
N ILE A 405 5.90 -7.79 -29.97
CA ILE A 405 5.58 -7.81 -28.54
C ILE A 405 6.88 -7.62 -27.76
N TRP A 406 7.01 -6.44 -27.16
CA TRP A 406 8.24 -5.98 -26.52
C TRP A 406 7.97 -5.45 -25.12
N ASP A 407 8.93 -5.66 -24.24
CA ASP A 407 8.98 -5.08 -22.90
C ASP A 407 10.20 -4.16 -22.77
N PRO A 408 10.08 -2.99 -22.11
CA PRO A 408 11.24 -2.15 -21.81
C PRO A 408 12.26 -2.88 -20.92
N LEU A 409 13.55 -2.77 -21.23
CA LEU A 409 14.62 -3.39 -20.45
C LEU A 409 14.57 -2.96 -18.97
N ALA A 410 14.29 -1.68 -18.71
CA ALA A 410 14.18 -1.15 -17.35
C ALA A 410 13.12 -1.86 -16.49
N VAL A 411 12.02 -2.35 -17.11
CA VAL A 411 11.00 -3.15 -16.42
C VAL A 411 11.60 -4.47 -15.97
N LYS A 412 12.16 -5.24 -16.91
CA LYS A 412 12.74 -6.56 -16.62
C LYS A 412 13.86 -6.47 -15.58
N LEU A 413 14.78 -5.52 -15.72
CA LEU A 413 15.84 -5.28 -14.75
C LEU A 413 15.31 -5.02 -13.35
N GLN A 414 14.26 -4.20 -13.22
CA GLN A 414 13.66 -3.94 -11.92
C GLN A 414 12.99 -5.19 -11.36
N VAL A 415 12.22 -5.92 -12.19
CA VAL A 415 11.52 -7.15 -11.79
C VAL A 415 12.48 -8.15 -11.16
N PHE A 416 13.63 -8.40 -11.81
CA PHE A 416 14.62 -9.34 -11.30
C PHE A 416 15.28 -8.86 -10.01
N LYS A 417 15.66 -7.58 -9.94
CA LYS A 417 16.29 -7.01 -8.73
C LYS A 417 15.37 -7.10 -7.52
N THR A 418 14.14 -6.62 -7.64
CA THR A 418 13.21 -6.61 -6.50
C THR A 418 12.80 -8.02 -6.10
N ALA A 419 12.54 -8.92 -7.06
CA ALA A 419 12.16 -10.29 -6.73
C ALA A 419 13.24 -11.02 -5.94
N VAL A 420 14.51 -10.90 -6.36
CA VAL A 420 15.64 -11.53 -5.65
C VAL A 420 15.87 -10.84 -4.29
N GLU A 421 15.83 -9.51 -4.22
CA GLU A 421 16.01 -8.77 -2.95
C GLU A 421 14.96 -9.13 -1.89
N ILE A 422 13.68 -9.22 -2.28
CA ILE A 422 12.59 -9.64 -1.39
C ILE A 422 12.85 -11.08 -0.89
N ALA A 423 13.26 -11.99 -1.78
CA ALA A 423 13.57 -13.36 -1.41
C ALA A 423 14.76 -13.42 -0.42
N LEU A 424 15.80 -12.60 -0.65
CA LEU A 424 16.97 -12.51 0.23
C LEU A 424 16.61 -11.98 1.63
N GLU A 425 15.73 -10.98 1.70
CA GLU A 425 15.28 -10.42 2.99
C GLU A 425 14.43 -11.42 3.76
N ALA A 426 13.51 -12.11 3.10
CA ALA A 426 12.69 -13.16 3.70
C ALA A 426 13.58 -14.26 4.33
N VAL A 427 14.58 -14.78 3.61
CA VAL A 427 15.51 -15.81 4.12
C VAL A 427 16.30 -15.34 5.37
N ARG A 428 16.59 -14.04 5.50
CA ARG A 428 17.30 -13.47 6.66
C ARG A 428 16.44 -13.39 7.92
N THR A 429 15.13 -13.24 7.77
CA THR A 429 14.21 -13.02 8.90
C THR A 429 13.85 -14.28 9.69
N VAL A 430 14.25 -15.47 9.24
CA VAL A 430 13.82 -16.77 9.79
C VAL A 430 14.68 -17.27 10.97
N ILE A 431 15.66 -16.51 11.47
CA ILE A 431 16.57 -17.00 12.53
C ILE A 431 16.52 -16.14 13.79
N THR A 432 16.01 -16.73 14.89
CA THR A 432 16.50 -16.50 16.27
C THR A 432 15.95 -17.59 17.22
N GLU A 433 16.82 -18.12 18.09
CA GLU A 433 16.48 -19.03 19.20
C GLU A 433 16.70 -18.35 20.56
N GLU A 434 15.71 -18.42 21.46
CA GLU A 434 15.92 -18.23 22.90
C GLU A 434 15.19 -19.31 23.71
N GLY A 435 15.94 -20.03 24.56
CA GLY A 435 15.43 -20.59 25.82
C GLY A 435 14.52 -21.82 25.81
N GLY A 436 14.51 -22.64 24.75
CA GLY A 436 13.93 -24.01 24.81
C GLY A 436 12.41 -24.13 24.90
N LYS A 437 11.65 -23.02 24.96
CA LYS A 437 10.20 -23.00 24.70
C LYS A 437 9.86 -21.85 23.76
N LYS A 438 9.54 -22.20 22.51
CA LYS A 438 9.09 -21.26 21.48
C LYS A 438 7.68 -20.80 21.82
N VAL A 439 7.51 -19.53 22.16
CA VAL A 439 6.19 -18.88 22.24
C VAL A 439 6.18 -17.75 21.23
N ILE A 440 5.38 -17.93 20.17
CA ILE A 440 5.21 -16.93 19.11
C ILE A 440 3.74 -16.52 19.10
N ASP A 441 3.44 -15.30 19.55
CA ASP A 441 2.11 -14.72 19.48
C ASP A 441 2.08 -13.55 18.50
N PHE A 442 1.89 -13.87 17.22
CA PHE A 442 1.81 -12.87 16.15
C PHE A 442 0.67 -11.86 16.35
N LYS A 443 -0.46 -12.25 16.94
CA LYS A 443 -1.65 -11.38 17.07
C LYS A 443 -1.40 -10.21 18.02
N ARG A 444 -0.53 -10.41 19.03
CA ARG A 444 -0.19 -9.36 19.99
C ARG A 444 1.03 -8.54 19.55
N TYR A 445 2.03 -9.15 18.93
CA TYR A 445 3.35 -8.54 18.76
C TYR A 445 3.77 -8.23 17.31
N ALA A 446 3.06 -8.76 16.31
CA ALA A 446 3.19 -8.32 14.92
C ALA A 446 1.98 -7.44 14.57
N ARG A 447 2.21 -6.14 14.38
CA ARG A 447 1.16 -5.21 13.94
C ARG A 447 1.18 -5.12 12.43
N ILE A 448 0.04 -5.30 11.76
CA ILE A 448 -0.09 -4.99 10.34
C ILE A 448 -0.58 -3.55 10.23
N GLU A 449 0.17 -2.69 9.57
CA GLU A 449 -0.20 -1.31 9.32
C GLU A 449 -0.49 -1.08 7.85
N LYS A 450 -1.74 -0.67 7.57
CA LYS A 450 -2.25 -0.48 6.22
C LYS A 450 -2.18 0.99 5.85
N VAL A 451 -1.28 1.35 4.94
CA VAL A 451 -1.15 2.73 4.48
C VAL A 451 -1.45 2.79 2.98
N PRO A 452 -2.64 3.29 2.58
CA PRO A 452 -3.02 3.36 1.17
C PRO A 452 -2.12 4.32 0.39
N GLY A 453 -2.05 4.11 -0.92
CA GLY A 453 -1.11 4.78 -1.81
C GLY A 453 0.25 4.09 -1.82
N GLY A 454 0.99 4.21 -2.93
CA GLY A 454 2.22 3.45 -3.15
C GLY A 454 1.97 2.09 -3.80
N ALA A 455 3.05 1.43 -4.20
CA ALA A 455 3.00 0.07 -4.74
C ALA A 455 3.01 -0.95 -3.60
N ILE A 456 2.52 -2.18 -3.87
CA ILE A 456 2.65 -3.31 -2.93
C ILE A 456 4.12 -3.57 -2.58
N GLU A 457 5.04 -3.28 -3.51
CA GLU A 457 6.50 -3.39 -3.35
C GLU A 457 7.07 -2.50 -2.24
N GLU A 458 6.37 -1.43 -1.85
CA GLU A 458 6.78 -0.60 -0.71
C GLU A 458 6.44 -1.25 0.64
N SER A 459 5.75 -2.40 0.63
CA SER A 459 5.42 -3.17 1.82
C SER A 459 6.66 -3.87 2.36
N ARG A 460 6.88 -3.78 3.68
CA ARG A 460 8.06 -4.37 4.32
C ARG A 460 7.80 -4.64 5.80
N VAL A 461 8.57 -5.57 6.34
CA VAL A 461 8.60 -5.81 7.78
C VAL A 461 9.60 -4.86 8.41
N LEU A 462 9.13 -3.98 9.29
CA LEU A 462 10.00 -3.07 10.03
C LEU A 462 10.55 -3.80 11.26
N ARG A 463 11.88 -3.75 11.43
CA ARG A 463 12.57 -4.17 12.67
C ARG A 463 12.34 -3.13 13.78
N GLY A 464 11.11 -3.05 14.25
CA GLY A 464 10.63 -2.08 15.22
C GLY A 464 9.14 -1.78 15.09
N VAL A 465 8.69 -0.63 15.61
CA VAL A 465 7.27 -0.26 15.65
C VAL A 465 7.01 1.01 14.85
N MET A 466 5.93 1.02 14.08
CA MET A 466 5.45 2.20 13.35
C MET A 466 4.11 2.64 13.91
N LEU A 467 3.95 3.95 14.12
CA LEU A 467 2.77 4.55 14.74
C LEU A 467 2.23 5.72 13.89
N ASN A 468 0.91 5.79 13.73
CA ASN A 468 0.25 6.93 13.10
C ASN A 468 0.11 8.10 14.10
N LYS A 469 1.22 8.80 14.35
CA LYS A 469 1.32 9.92 15.28
C LYS A 469 2.45 10.86 14.87
N ASP A 470 2.20 12.16 15.05
CA ASP A 470 3.23 13.21 14.97
C ASP A 470 3.80 13.53 16.36
N VAL A 471 4.91 14.27 16.38
CA VAL A 471 5.42 14.93 17.58
C VAL A 471 4.47 16.03 18.03
N LEU A 472 4.47 16.33 19.33
CA LEU A 472 3.50 17.26 19.91
C LEU A 472 3.72 18.73 19.49
N HIS A 473 4.98 19.17 19.37
CA HIS A 473 5.33 20.53 18.96
C HIS A 473 6.30 20.53 17.77
N HIS A 474 6.12 21.45 16.82
CA HIS A 474 6.92 21.53 15.59
C HIS A 474 8.43 21.74 15.81
N LYS A 475 8.82 22.36 16.94
CA LYS A 475 10.23 22.55 17.34
C LYS A 475 10.86 21.31 17.98
N MET A 476 10.09 20.27 18.31
CA MET A 476 10.65 19.01 18.83
C MET A 476 11.39 18.26 17.72
N LYS A 477 12.42 17.51 18.09
CA LYS A 477 13.24 16.76 17.11
C LYS A 477 12.41 15.65 16.49
N ARG A 478 12.31 15.66 15.16
CA ARG A 478 11.62 14.63 14.36
C ARG A 478 12.52 13.48 13.93
N ARG A 479 13.84 13.56 14.16
CA ARG A 479 14.81 12.50 13.89
C ARG A 479 15.81 12.43 15.04
N ILE A 480 15.96 11.25 15.64
CA ILE A 480 16.87 11.00 16.77
C ILE A 480 17.54 9.65 16.51
N GLU A 481 18.88 9.63 16.50
CA GLU A 481 19.69 8.42 16.37
C GLU A 481 19.98 7.86 17.77
N ASN A 482 19.84 6.55 17.94
CA ASN A 482 19.94 5.83 19.21
C ASN A 482 19.18 6.48 20.38
N PRO A 483 17.85 6.71 20.25
CA PRO A 483 17.08 7.42 21.26
C PRO A 483 16.95 6.64 22.57
N ARG A 484 17.05 7.35 23.70
CA ARG A 484 16.59 6.86 25.01
C ARG A 484 15.08 7.04 25.14
N ILE A 485 14.33 5.95 25.14
CA ILE A 485 12.86 5.97 25.08
C ILE A 485 12.27 5.68 26.46
N LEU A 486 11.40 6.56 26.94
CA LEU A 486 10.61 6.38 28.16
C LEU A 486 9.13 6.18 27.81
N LEU A 487 8.51 5.14 28.38
CA LEU A 487 7.11 4.80 28.16
C LEU A 487 6.29 5.03 29.43
N LEU A 488 5.19 5.78 29.34
CA LEU A 488 4.36 6.17 30.49
C LEU A 488 2.88 5.81 30.30
N ASP A 489 2.25 5.24 31.33
CA ASP A 489 0.78 5.08 31.47
C ASP A 489 0.18 6.12 32.45
N CYS A 490 0.83 7.28 32.60
CA CYS A 490 0.31 8.39 33.40
C CYS A 490 -0.18 9.55 32.53
N ASN A 491 -1.05 10.39 33.12
CA ASN A 491 -1.36 11.71 32.55
C ASN A 491 -0.29 12.69 33.01
N LEU A 492 0.18 13.53 32.09
CA LEU A 492 1.01 14.71 32.39
C LEU A 492 0.14 15.98 32.39
N GLU A 493 -1.06 15.84 32.94
CA GLU A 493 -2.10 16.87 33.05
C GLU A 493 -2.51 16.99 34.53
N TYR A 494 -2.94 18.18 34.94
CA TYR A 494 -3.43 18.39 36.29
C TYR A 494 -4.71 17.58 36.52
N LYS A 495 -4.66 16.65 37.48
CA LYS A 495 -5.82 15.83 37.82
C LYS A 495 -6.74 16.61 38.76
N LYS A 496 -7.92 16.96 38.26
CA LYS A 496 -9.04 17.34 39.13
C LYS A 496 -9.45 16.11 39.95
N GLY A 497 -9.74 16.29 41.24
CA GLY A 497 -10.16 15.18 42.10
C GLY A 497 -11.38 14.46 41.54
N GLU A 498 -11.42 13.13 41.63
CA GLU A 498 -12.50 12.30 41.07
C GLU A 498 -13.83 12.49 41.83
N SER A 499 -13.79 12.95 43.08
CA SER A 499 -14.96 13.43 43.83
C SER A 499 -15.36 14.82 43.35
N GLN A 500 -16.66 15.07 43.18
CA GLN A 500 -17.22 16.40 42.87
C GLN A 500 -16.69 17.46 43.86
N THR A 501 -15.61 18.12 43.46
CA THR A 501 -14.95 19.17 44.22
C THR A 501 -15.51 20.47 43.70
N ASN A 502 -16.51 21.00 44.40
CA ASN A 502 -17.02 22.33 44.12
C ASN A 502 -15.98 23.33 44.64
N ILE A 503 -15.36 24.05 43.71
CA ILE A 503 -14.45 25.14 44.04
C ILE A 503 -15.29 26.41 44.04
N GLU A 504 -15.54 26.96 45.23
CA GLU A 504 -16.15 28.28 45.38
C GLU A 504 -15.04 29.34 45.27
N ILE A 505 -15.03 30.05 44.14
CA ILE A 505 -14.08 31.15 43.90
C ILE A 505 -14.73 32.42 44.44
N SER A 506 -14.18 32.97 45.53
CA SER A 506 -14.73 34.15 46.21
C SER A 506 -13.95 35.43 45.90
N GLN A 507 -12.66 35.31 45.56
CA GLN A 507 -11.78 36.44 45.24
C GLN A 507 -11.03 36.21 43.92
N ASP A 508 -10.77 37.27 43.16
CA ASP A 508 -10.00 37.20 41.90
C ASP A 508 -8.57 36.63 42.09
N MET A 509 -8.00 36.80 43.29
CA MET A 509 -6.69 36.24 43.66
C MET A 509 -6.70 34.70 43.76
N ASP A 510 -7.85 34.09 44.05
CA ASP A 510 -7.98 32.63 44.18
C ASP A 510 -7.77 31.95 42.82
N PHE A 511 -8.20 32.59 41.73
CA PHE A 511 -8.01 32.09 40.38
C PHE A 511 -6.51 32.03 40.00
N THR A 512 -5.76 33.07 40.35
CA THR A 512 -4.30 33.14 40.10
C THR A 512 -3.56 32.05 40.87
N ARG A 513 -3.94 31.84 42.14
CA ARG A 513 -3.33 30.81 42.99
C ARG A 513 -3.61 29.38 42.50
N ILE A 514 -4.77 29.14 41.90
CA ILE A 514 -5.08 27.84 41.28
C ILE A 514 -4.19 27.59 40.06
N LEU A 515 -3.95 28.60 39.24
CA LEU A 515 -3.04 28.50 38.09
C LEU A 515 -1.59 28.24 38.53
N GLU A 516 -1.13 28.91 39.59
CA GLU A 516 0.20 28.69 40.17
C GLU A 516 0.36 27.25 40.70
N LEU A 517 -0.64 26.73 41.41
CA LEU A 517 -0.64 25.34 41.90
C LEU A 517 -0.63 24.31 40.76
N GLU A 518 -1.38 24.57 39.69
CA GLU A 518 -1.35 23.73 38.48
C GLU A 518 0.04 23.75 37.83
N GLU A 519 0.66 24.93 37.71
CA GLU A 519 2.00 25.07 37.14
C GLU A 519 3.06 24.37 38.00
N GLU A 520 3.05 24.55 39.32
CA GLU A 520 3.98 23.88 40.25
C GLU A 520 3.85 22.35 40.18
N TYR A 521 2.62 21.83 40.12
CA TYR A 521 2.37 20.39 40.01
C TYR A 521 2.94 19.81 38.71
N ILE A 522 2.65 20.45 37.57
CA ILE A 522 3.13 20.00 36.26
C ILE A 522 4.65 20.10 36.18
N LYS A 523 5.23 21.18 36.72
CA LYS A 523 6.68 21.39 36.75
C LYS A 523 7.39 20.28 37.53
N LYS A 524 6.89 19.92 38.72
CA LYS A 524 7.45 18.84 39.53
C LYS A 524 7.49 17.51 38.77
N ILE A 525 6.39 17.13 38.13
CA ILE A 525 6.31 15.92 37.30
C ILE A 525 7.31 15.96 36.15
N CYS A 526 7.44 17.11 35.47
CA CYS A 526 8.39 17.26 34.38
C CYS A 526 9.83 17.17 34.88
N ASP A 527 10.14 17.75 36.04
CA ASP A 527 11.48 17.71 36.64
C ASP A 527 11.91 16.27 36.97
N ASP A 528 11.00 15.44 37.49
CA ASP A 528 11.26 14.01 37.75
C ASP A 528 11.60 13.24 36.46
N ILE A 529 10.91 13.55 35.36
CA ILE A 529 11.19 12.95 34.04
C ILE A 529 12.52 13.48 33.46
N ILE A 530 12.76 14.79 33.55
CA ILE A 530 13.97 15.44 33.03
C ILE A 530 15.22 14.92 33.74
N ARG A 531 15.13 14.59 35.03
CA ARG A 531 16.22 14.02 35.83
C ARG A 531 16.80 12.76 35.20
N MET A 532 15.96 11.96 34.54
CA MET A 532 16.34 10.70 33.90
C MET A 532 16.92 10.88 32.49
N LYS A 533 16.84 12.09 31.92
CA LYS A 533 17.33 12.49 30.60
C LYS A 533 16.88 11.55 29.44
N PRO A 534 15.58 11.27 29.26
CA PRO A 534 15.09 10.58 28.07
C PRO A 534 15.14 11.51 26.85
N ASP A 535 15.36 10.96 25.65
CA ASP A 535 15.30 11.70 24.39
C ASP A 535 13.89 11.71 23.80
N LEU A 536 13.14 10.64 24.03
CA LEU A 536 11.78 10.44 23.54
C LEU A 536 10.87 9.94 24.67
N ILE A 537 9.75 10.62 24.89
CA ILE A 537 8.69 10.22 25.83
C ILE A 537 7.45 9.85 25.04
N ILE A 538 6.87 8.70 25.37
CA ILE A 538 5.62 8.23 24.79
C ILE A 538 4.62 7.98 25.93
N THR A 539 3.50 8.70 25.91
CA THR A 539 2.44 8.56 26.92
C THR A 539 1.19 7.92 26.34
N GLU A 540 0.58 6.99 27.09
CA GLU A 540 -0.78 6.52 26.79
C GLU A 540 -1.79 7.64 27.05
N LYS A 541 -1.56 8.37 28.15
CA LYS A 541 -2.30 9.55 28.63
C LYS A 541 -2.14 10.80 27.75
N GLY A 542 -2.81 11.88 28.15
CA GLY A 542 -2.62 13.21 27.60
C GLY A 542 -1.41 13.93 28.20
N ILE A 543 -0.97 15.00 27.53
CA ILE A 543 0.12 15.88 27.94
C ILE A 543 -0.40 17.31 27.82
N SER A 544 -0.31 18.06 28.92
CA SER A 544 -0.67 19.47 29.00
C SER A 544 0.28 20.36 28.20
N ASP A 545 -0.18 21.54 27.79
CA ASP A 545 0.65 22.48 27.03
C ASP A 545 1.81 23.05 27.87
N LEU A 546 1.61 23.21 29.18
CA LEU A 546 2.68 23.56 30.13
C LEU A 546 3.75 22.46 30.18
N ALA A 547 3.35 21.19 30.31
CA ALA A 547 4.31 20.07 30.28
C ALA A 547 5.07 20.00 28.95
N SER A 548 4.37 20.21 27.83
CA SER A 548 4.99 20.30 26.50
C SER A 548 6.08 21.36 26.44
N HIS A 549 5.84 22.54 27.00
CA HIS A 549 6.81 23.63 27.03
C HIS A 549 8.04 23.30 27.89
N TYR A 550 7.85 22.68 29.06
CA TYR A 550 8.95 22.22 29.92
C TYR A 550 9.80 21.13 29.24
N LEU A 551 9.16 20.13 28.63
CA LEU A 551 9.84 19.07 27.89
C LEU A 551 10.61 19.60 26.67
N LEU A 552 10.02 20.55 25.93
CA LEU A 552 10.66 21.21 24.79
C LEU A 552 11.93 21.97 25.22
N LYS A 553 11.87 22.72 26.34
CA LYS A 553 13.04 23.43 26.90
C LYS A 553 14.15 22.46 27.31
N ALA A 554 13.79 21.29 27.82
CA ALA A 554 14.73 20.22 28.14
C ALA A 554 15.26 19.48 26.90
N GLY A 555 14.75 19.78 25.69
CA GLY A 555 15.15 19.15 24.44
C GLY A 555 14.58 17.74 24.22
N ILE A 556 13.52 17.38 24.95
CA ILE A 556 12.89 16.05 24.92
C ILE A 556 11.74 16.05 23.93
N THR A 557 11.67 15.05 23.05
CA THR A 557 10.54 14.87 22.13
C THR A 557 9.43 14.10 22.83
N ALA A 558 8.18 14.55 22.73
CA ALA A 558 7.04 13.90 23.37
C ALA A 558 5.94 13.51 22.37
N MET A 559 5.35 12.34 22.60
CA MET A 559 4.17 11.83 21.89
C MET A 559 3.07 11.49 22.90
N ARG A 560 1.84 11.97 22.64
CA ARG A 560 0.69 11.76 23.52
C ARG A 560 -0.37 10.84 22.91
N ARG A 561 -1.18 10.23 23.78
CA ARG A 561 -2.36 9.42 23.40
C ARG A 561 -2.01 8.26 22.48
N VAL A 562 -0.97 7.51 22.84
CA VAL A 562 -0.62 6.24 22.18
C VAL A 562 -1.48 5.12 22.76
N LYS A 563 -1.94 4.19 21.91
CA LYS A 563 -2.78 3.07 22.37
C LYS A 563 -1.97 2.17 23.30
N LYS A 564 -2.60 1.64 24.36
CA LYS A 564 -1.99 0.68 25.28
C LYS A 564 -1.35 -0.54 24.60
N SER A 565 -2.00 -1.07 23.55
CA SER A 565 -1.45 -2.19 22.77
C SER A 565 -0.16 -1.82 22.04
N ASP A 566 -0.04 -0.59 21.55
CA ASP A 566 1.15 -0.08 20.87
C ASP A 566 2.26 0.22 21.86
N ASN A 567 1.93 0.77 23.03
CA ASN A 567 2.89 1.00 24.10
C ASN A 567 3.53 -0.32 24.58
N ASN A 568 2.73 -1.39 24.70
CA ASN A 568 3.23 -2.73 25.01
C ASN A 568 4.16 -3.31 23.93
N ARG A 569 3.91 -2.99 22.65
CA ARG A 569 4.81 -3.39 21.54
C ARG A 569 6.11 -2.61 21.58
N LEU A 570 6.04 -1.31 21.85
CA LEU A 570 7.21 -0.45 22.01
C LEU A 570 8.11 -0.91 23.16
N ALA A 571 7.51 -1.26 24.31
CA ALA A 571 8.22 -1.82 25.45
C ALA A 571 9.06 -3.03 25.05
N ARG A 572 8.45 -3.97 24.30
CA ARG A 572 9.12 -5.18 23.81
C ARG A 572 10.12 -4.95 22.68
N ALA A 573 9.88 -3.96 21.82
CA ALA A 573 10.79 -3.65 20.71
C ALA A 573 12.04 -2.89 21.19
N CYS A 574 11.87 -1.95 22.13
CA CYS A 574 12.93 -1.07 22.62
C CYS A 574 13.61 -1.56 23.91
N GLY A 575 13.02 -2.58 24.56
CA GLY A 575 13.46 -3.07 25.88
C GLY A 575 13.11 -2.13 27.05
N ALA A 576 12.13 -1.25 26.88
CA ALA A 576 11.67 -0.33 27.93
C ALA A 576 10.60 -0.98 28.81
N THR A 577 10.46 -0.54 30.06
CA THR A 577 9.31 -0.88 30.91
C THR A 577 8.30 0.28 30.89
N ILE A 578 7.01 -0.04 30.98
CA ILE A 578 5.96 0.97 31.03
C ILE A 578 5.82 1.41 32.49
N VAL A 579 6.05 2.69 32.76
CA VAL A 579 5.99 3.26 34.10
C VAL A 579 4.65 3.95 34.33
N ASN A 580 4.04 3.69 35.49
CA ASN A 580 2.71 4.23 35.85
C ASN A 580 2.78 5.57 36.59
N ARG A 581 3.90 5.90 37.23
CA ARG A 581 4.09 7.14 37.98
C ARG A 581 5.48 7.74 37.68
N PRO A 582 5.57 9.03 37.37
CA PRO A 582 6.84 9.67 37.02
C PRO A 582 7.84 9.66 38.19
N ASP A 583 7.35 9.71 39.44
CA ASP A 583 8.16 9.70 40.65
C ASP A 583 8.94 8.36 40.86
N GLU A 584 8.54 7.29 40.18
CA GLU A 584 9.07 5.92 40.36
C GLU A 584 10.02 5.48 39.23
N ILE A 585 10.35 6.37 38.28
CA ILE A 585 11.17 6.02 37.11
C ILE A 585 12.59 5.63 37.55
N LYS A 586 13.05 4.46 37.11
CA LYS A 586 14.42 3.97 37.29
C LYS A 586 15.17 3.95 35.97
N GLU A 587 16.50 3.87 36.03
CA GLU A 587 17.33 3.81 34.82
C GLU A 587 17.13 2.49 34.04
N SER A 588 16.70 1.43 34.72
CA SER A 588 16.29 0.16 34.10
C SER A 588 15.04 0.26 33.23
N ASP A 589 14.24 1.32 33.41
CA ASP A 589 12.95 1.46 32.73
C ASP A 589 13.08 2.09 31.34
N ILE A 590 14.22 2.71 31.06
CA ILE A 590 14.50 3.42 29.82
C ILE A 590 14.97 2.44 28.74
N GLY A 591 14.25 2.39 27.63
CA GLY A 591 14.64 1.59 26.47
C GLY A 591 15.76 2.25 25.69
N SER A 592 16.87 1.53 25.50
CA SER A 592 18.00 1.92 24.64
C SER A 592 18.16 1.01 23.42
N GLY A 593 17.22 0.09 23.20
CA GLY A 593 17.29 -0.91 22.14
C GLY A 593 16.98 -0.38 20.73
N CYS A 594 16.52 0.86 20.58
CA CYS A 594 16.13 1.48 19.30
C CYS A 594 17.33 2.16 18.63
N GLY A 595 17.53 1.93 17.32
CA GLY A 595 18.59 2.56 16.53
C GLY A 595 18.18 3.91 15.93
N LEU A 596 16.92 4.06 15.50
CA LEU A 596 16.45 5.29 14.84
C LEU A 596 14.99 5.59 15.20
N PHE A 597 14.75 6.82 15.65
CA PHE A 597 13.43 7.43 15.68
C PHE A 597 13.33 8.46 14.56
N GLU A 598 12.31 8.38 13.71
CA GLU A 598 12.01 9.40 12.71
C GLU A 598 10.51 9.60 12.48
N VAL A 599 10.07 10.81 12.18
CA VAL A 599 8.69 11.11 11.76
C VAL A 599 8.66 11.48 10.29
N LYS A 600 7.97 10.68 9.48
CA LYS A 600 7.79 10.89 8.04
C LYS A 600 6.33 11.12 7.71
N LYS A 601 6.07 12.02 6.77
CA LYS A 601 4.73 12.25 6.23
C LYS A 601 4.49 11.30 5.06
N ILE A 602 3.41 10.52 5.12
CA ILE A 602 2.97 9.66 4.02
C ILE A 602 1.54 10.03 3.67
N GLY A 603 1.32 10.51 2.45
CA GLY A 603 0.05 11.14 2.08
C GLY A 603 -0.16 12.41 2.91
N ASP A 604 -1.28 12.47 3.64
CA ASP A 604 -1.64 13.59 4.51
C ASP A 604 -1.35 13.35 6.00
N GLU A 605 -0.93 12.14 6.37
CA GLU A 605 -0.72 11.74 7.77
C GLU A 605 0.77 11.63 8.14
N TYR A 606 1.08 11.82 9.42
CA TYR A 606 2.42 11.69 9.98
C TYR A 606 2.59 10.35 10.67
N TRP A 607 3.70 9.70 10.34
CA TRP A 607 4.05 8.37 10.82
C TRP A 607 5.37 8.43 11.57
N ALA A 608 5.35 8.02 12.83
CA ALA A 608 6.53 7.84 13.65
C ALA A 608 7.07 6.42 13.46
N TYR A 609 8.34 6.34 13.04
CA TYR A 609 9.11 5.13 12.85
C TYR A 609 10.08 5.00 14.03
N ILE A 610 10.00 3.88 14.72
CA ILE A 610 10.92 3.48 15.78
C ILE A 610 11.55 2.19 15.27
N THR A 611 12.65 2.32 14.54
CA THR A 611 13.23 1.28 13.67
C THR A 611 14.66 0.95 14.06
N GLU A 612 15.22 -0.10 13.45
CA GLU A 612 16.57 -0.58 13.71
C GLU A 612 16.77 -1.04 15.17
N CYS A 613 15.74 -1.64 15.75
CA CYS A 613 15.84 -2.21 17.08
C CYS A 613 16.81 -3.41 17.08
N ARG A 614 17.67 -3.51 18.10
CA ARG A 614 18.72 -4.55 18.18
C ARG A 614 18.14 -5.97 18.27
N ASP A 615 17.13 -6.15 19.13
CA ASP A 615 16.40 -7.42 19.31
C ASP A 615 14.87 -7.15 19.46
N PRO A 616 14.16 -6.87 18.37
CA PRO A 616 12.74 -6.51 18.45
C PRO A 616 11.87 -7.73 18.72
N LYS A 617 11.38 -7.87 19.96
CA LYS A 617 10.35 -8.87 20.33
C LYS A 617 8.94 -8.50 19.83
N ALA A 618 8.81 -7.39 19.09
CA ALA A 618 7.61 -6.94 18.40
C ALA A 618 7.99 -6.22 17.10
N CYS A 619 7.20 -6.37 16.05
CA CYS A 619 7.45 -5.76 14.74
C CYS A 619 6.18 -5.15 14.15
N THR A 620 6.35 -4.24 13.18
CA THR A 620 5.25 -3.74 12.35
C THR A 620 5.47 -4.15 10.91
N VAL A 621 4.50 -4.85 10.33
CA VAL A 621 4.43 -5.14 8.90
C VAL A 621 3.71 -3.97 8.24
N LEU A 622 4.45 -3.16 7.50
CA LEU A 622 3.87 -2.08 6.70
C LEU A 622 3.34 -2.70 5.40
N LEU A 623 2.03 -2.61 5.17
CA LEU A 623 1.40 -2.94 3.90
C LEU A 623 1.02 -1.68 3.14
N ARG A 624 1.54 -1.56 1.94
CA ARG A 624 1.31 -0.48 0.97
C ARG A 624 0.54 -1.05 -0.19
N GLY A 625 -0.21 -0.21 -0.88
CA GLY A 625 -0.98 -0.65 -2.03
C GLY A 625 -1.84 0.46 -2.64
N PRO A 626 -2.22 0.29 -3.91
CA PRO A 626 -2.95 1.30 -4.67
C PRO A 626 -4.35 1.56 -4.09
N THR A 627 -5.02 0.52 -3.58
CA THR A 627 -6.38 0.60 -3.00
C THR A 627 -6.44 -0.09 -1.65
N LYS A 628 -7.37 0.36 -0.80
CA LYS A 628 -7.61 -0.26 0.51
C LYS A 628 -8.08 -1.71 0.39
N ASP A 629 -8.88 -2.02 -0.63
CA ASP A 629 -9.45 -3.36 -0.82
C ASP A 629 -8.37 -4.39 -1.14
N LEU A 630 -7.42 -4.03 -2.02
CA LEU A 630 -6.28 -4.89 -2.34
C LEU A 630 -5.40 -5.12 -1.10
N ILE A 631 -5.16 -4.07 -0.30
CA ILE A 631 -4.40 -4.19 0.95
C ILE A 631 -5.12 -5.10 1.96
N ASN A 632 -6.45 -4.99 2.07
CA ASN A 632 -7.23 -5.85 2.96
C ASN A 632 -7.17 -7.33 2.52
N GLU A 633 -7.16 -7.59 1.22
CA GLU A 633 -7.03 -8.96 0.70
C GLU A 633 -5.62 -9.52 0.95
N VAL A 634 -4.58 -8.71 0.74
CA VAL A 634 -3.19 -9.07 1.08
C VAL A 634 -3.04 -9.31 2.59
N GLU A 635 -3.65 -8.48 3.44
CA GLU A 635 -3.65 -8.65 4.89
C GLU A 635 -4.26 -9.99 5.31
N ARG A 636 -5.41 -10.37 4.73
CA ARG A 636 -6.07 -11.66 5.01
C ARG A 636 -5.15 -12.83 4.68
N ASN A 637 -4.61 -12.84 3.45
CA ASN A 637 -3.70 -13.89 2.99
C ASN A 637 -2.43 -13.97 3.86
N LEU A 638 -1.88 -12.81 4.22
CA LEU A 638 -0.70 -12.73 5.08
C LEU A 638 -1.02 -13.26 6.49
N GLN A 639 -2.19 -12.93 7.03
CA GLN A 639 -2.60 -13.38 8.36
C GLN A 639 -2.77 -14.91 8.41
N ASP A 640 -3.34 -15.51 7.36
CA ASP A 640 -3.47 -16.96 7.26
C ASP A 640 -2.11 -17.67 7.11
N ALA A 641 -1.22 -17.10 6.32
CA ALA A 641 0.16 -17.59 6.19
C ALA A 641 0.92 -17.51 7.53
N MET A 642 0.82 -16.38 8.25
CA MET A 642 1.45 -16.19 9.55
C MET A 642 0.88 -17.15 10.61
N ASN A 643 -0.43 -17.39 10.61
CA ASN A 643 -1.05 -18.34 11.54
C ASN A 643 -0.60 -19.77 11.25
N SER A 644 -0.48 -20.14 9.98
CA SER A 644 0.02 -21.46 9.57
C SER A 644 1.47 -21.64 9.99
N ALA A 645 2.32 -20.66 9.70
CA ALA A 645 3.72 -20.63 10.15
C ALA A 645 3.83 -20.72 11.68
N ARG A 646 2.99 -19.98 12.42
CA ARG A 646 2.94 -20.04 13.89
C ARG A 646 2.68 -21.45 14.40
N ASN A 647 1.66 -22.11 13.87
CA ASN A 647 1.23 -23.41 14.36
C ASN A 647 2.33 -24.46 14.15
N VAL A 648 3.01 -24.42 13.00
CA VAL A 648 4.17 -25.28 12.71
C VAL A 648 5.37 -24.96 13.61
N LEU A 649 5.59 -23.69 13.95
CA LEU A 649 6.69 -23.29 14.83
C LEU A 649 6.45 -23.65 16.31
N LEU A 650 5.20 -23.64 16.77
CA LEU A 650 4.81 -24.04 18.11
C LEU A 650 4.79 -25.56 18.27
N GLU A 651 4.21 -26.27 17.29
CA GLU A 651 4.15 -27.73 17.25
C GLU A 651 4.62 -28.21 15.87
N PRO A 652 5.89 -28.62 15.72
CA PRO A 652 6.49 -29.00 14.44
C PRO A 652 6.08 -30.42 14.02
N ARG A 653 4.77 -30.67 14.00
CA ARG A 653 4.15 -31.92 13.57
C ARG A 653 3.14 -31.62 12.48
N LEU A 654 3.26 -32.36 11.38
CA LEU A 654 2.43 -32.21 10.19
C LEU A 654 1.69 -33.53 9.92
N CYS A 655 0.54 -33.41 9.29
CA CYS A 655 -0.27 -34.53 8.83
C CYS A 655 -0.53 -34.37 7.32
N PRO A 656 -0.62 -35.47 6.56
CA PRO A 656 -0.87 -35.40 5.11
C PRO A 656 -2.27 -34.79 4.83
N GLY A 657 -2.32 -33.82 3.92
CA GLY A 657 -3.54 -33.08 3.58
C GLY A 657 -4.48 -33.84 2.62
N GLY A 658 -5.34 -33.12 1.88
CA GLY A 658 -6.17 -33.71 0.82
C GLY A 658 -7.15 -34.80 1.28
N GLY A 659 -7.59 -34.78 2.55
CA GLY A 659 -8.47 -35.80 3.12
C GLY A 659 -7.78 -37.10 3.54
N ALA A 660 -6.45 -37.20 3.41
CA ALA A 660 -5.68 -38.40 3.76
C ALA A 660 -5.70 -38.67 5.27
N THR A 661 -5.50 -37.64 6.08
CA THR A 661 -5.53 -37.75 7.55
C THR A 661 -6.89 -38.22 8.06
N GLU A 662 -7.96 -37.66 7.49
CA GLU A 662 -9.34 -38.01 7.83
C GLU A 662 -9.68 -39.46 7.46
N MET A 663 -9.24 -39.91 6.28
CA MET A 663 -9.46 -41.29 5.85
C MET A 663 -8.67 -42.29 6.71
N ALA A 664 -7.42 -41.96 7.06
CA ALA A 664 -6.60 -42.79 7.94
C ALA A 664 -7.22 -42.90 9.35
N LEU A 665 -7.77 -41.79 9.87
CA LEU A 665 -8.49 -41.78 11.15
C LEU A 665 -9.82 -42.54 11.08
N SER A 666 -10.57 -42.42 9.98
CA SER A 666 -11.79 -43.20 9.74
C SER A 666 -11.50 -44.71 9.82
N GLN A 667 -10.46 -45.17 9.13
CA GLN A 667 -10.04 -46.57 9.16
C GLN A 667 -9.64 -47.01 10.57
N ALA A 668 -8.81 -46.23 11.26
CA ALA A 668 -8.36 -46.54 12.62
C ALA A 668 -9.52 -46.59 13.64
N LEU A 669 -10.49 -45.67 13.53
CA LEU A 669 -11.69 -45.69 14.38
C LEU A 669 -12.61 -46.87 14.05
N THR A 670 -12.70 -47.25 12.78
CA THR A 670 -13.46 -48.43 12.33
C THR A 670 -12.84 -49.72 12.87
N GLU A 671 -11.51 -49.85 12.86
CA GLU A 671 -10.81 -50.97 13.47
C GLU A 671 -10.99 -51.01 14.98
N LYS A 672 -10.84 -49.85 15.64
CA LYS A 672 -11.08 -49.72 17.08
C LYS A 672 -12.52 -50.08 17.46
N SER A 673 -13.50 -49.78 16.60
CA SER A 673 -14.91 -50.17 16.84
C SER A 673 -15.09 -51.68 17.00
N LYS A 674 -14.30 -52.50 16.29
CA LYS A 674 -14.36 -53.98 16.38
C LYS A 674 -13.88 -54.51 17.73
N SER A 675 -13.04 -53.74 18.42
CA SER A 675 -12.53 -54.07 19.77
C SER A 675 -13.48 -53.65 20.90
N VAL A 676 -14.48 -52.82 20.61
CA VAL A 676 -15.45 -52.32 21.59
C VAL A 676 -16.71 -53.18 21.54
N ALA A 677 -17.07 -53.81 22.67
CA ALA A 677 -18.25 -54.66 22.75
C ALA A 677 -19.54 -53.84 23.02
N GLY A 678 -20.66 -54.30 22.45
CA GLY A 678 -22.00 -53.77 22.73
C GLY A 678 -22.36 -52.51 21.94
N VAL A 679 -23.31 -51.74 22.48
CA VAL A 679 -23.92 -50.56 21.81
C VAL A 679 -22.90 -49.44 21.56
N MET A 680 -21.82 -49.39 22.33
CA MET A 680 -20.74 -48.39 22.21
C MET A 680 -19.94 -48.51 20.92
N GLN A 681 -20.06 -49.60 20.16
CA GLN A 681 -19.45 -49.73 18.83
C GLN A 681 -20.03 -48.73 17.80
N TRP A 682 -21.33 -48.44 17.87
CA TRP A 682 -22.02 -47.67 16.84
C TRP A 682 -21.55 -46.20 16.75
N PRO A 683 -21.35 -45.47 17.86
CA PRO A 683 -20.78 -44.12 17.83
C PRO A 683 -19.39 -44.05 17.18
N TYR A 684 -18.51 -45.03 17.43
CA TYR A 684 -17.17 -45.06 16.79
C TYR A 684 -17.27 -45.18 15.28
N ARG A 685 -18.20 -46.00 14.77
CA ARG A 685 -18.45 -46.13 13.33
C ARG A 685 -19.08 -44.88 12.74
N ALA A 686 -19.99 -44.24 13.46
CA ALA A 686 -20.62 -43.01 13.01
C ALA A 686 -19.59 -41.87 12.87
N VAL A 687 -18.68 -41.72 13.85
CA VAL A 687 -17.59 -40.74 13.77
C VAL A 687 -16.62 -41.06 12.64
N ALA A 688 -16.28 -42.34 12.44
CA ALA A 688 -15.44 -42.77 11.31
C ALA A 688 -16.06 -42.39 9.96
N GLN A 689 -17.34 -42.71 9.75
CA GLN A 689 -18.08 -42.35 8.54
C GLN A 689 -18.17 -40.82 8.36
N ALA A 690 -18.34 -40.07 9.44
CA ALA A 690 -18.40 -38.61 9.38
C ALA A 690 -17.08 -37.99 8.91
N LEU A 691 -15.93 -38.56 9.27
CA LEU A 691 -14.62 -38.04 8.81
C LEU A 691 -14.44 -38.14 7.29
N GLU A 692 -15.13 -39.08 6.64
CA GLU A 692 -15.06 -39.23 5.18
C GLU A 692 -15.79 -38.12 4.42
N ILE A 693 -16.56 -37.25 5.09
CA ILE A 693 -17.21 -36.13 4.44
C ILE A 693 -16.20 -35.19 3.78
N ILE A 694 -15.02 -35.00 4.39
CA ILE A 694 -13.98 -34.10 3.88
C ILE A 694 -13.42 -34.60 2.53
N PRO A 695 -12.91 -35.84 2.41
CA PRO A 695 -12.52 -36.38 1.11
C PRO A 695 -13.69 -36.51 0.13
N CYS A 696 -14.91 -36.77 0.60
CA CYS A 696 -16.12 -36.78 -0.22
C CYS A 696 -16.38 -35.41 -0.88
N THR A 697 -16.35 -34.34 -0.09
CA THR A 697 -16.55 -32.97 -0.57
C THR A 697 -15.42 -32.54 -1.51
N LEU A 698 -14.17 -32.94 -1.23
CA LEU A 698 -13.06 -32.69 -2.15
C LEU A 698 -13.29 -33.36 -3.50
N ALA A 699 -13.64 -34.65 -3.53
CA ALA A 699 -13.96 -35.36 -4.77
C ALA A 699 -15.13 -34.71 -5.54
N GLN A 700 -16.16 -34.26 -4.81
CA GLN A 700 -17.34 -33.61 -5.39
C GLN A 700 -16.99 -32.25 -6.01
N ASN A 701 -16.18 -31.44 -5.32
CA ASN A 701 -15.75 -30.12 -5.82
C ASN A 701 -14.87 -30.23 -7.07
N CYS A 702 -14.10 -31.31 -7.21
CA CYS A 702 -13.28 -31.59 -8.39
C CYS A 702 -14.07 -32.15 -9.58
N GLY A 703 -15.38 -32.41 -9.43
CA GLY A 703 -16.19 -33.08 -10.45
C GLY A 703 -15.86 -34.57 -10.65
N ALA A 704 -15.13 -35.18 -9.72
CA ALA A 704 -14.79 -36.60 -9.80
C ALA A 704 -15.96 -37.50 -9.39
N GLN A 705 -15.98 -38.75 -9.87
CA GLN A 705 -16.98 -39.73 -9.43
C GLN A 705 -16.74 -40.14 -7.98
N VAL A 706 -17.43 -39.46 -7.07
CA VAL A 706 -17.29 -39.55 -5.60
C VAL A 706 -17.27 -41.00 -5.09
N ILE A 707 -18.22 -41.82 -5.52
CA ILE A 707 -18.34 -43.23 -5.07
C ILE A 707 -17.09 -44.03 -5.46
N ARG A 708 -16.62 -43.88 -6.71
CA ARG A 708 -15.47 -44.62 -7.23
C ARG A 708 -14.18 -44.21 -6.52
N VAL A 709 -13.97 -42.89 -6.38
CA VAL A 709 -12.76 -42.33 -5.74
C VAL A 709 -12.71 -42.66 -4.26
N LEU A 710 -13.81 -42.51 -3.51
CA LEU A 710 -13.84 -42.88 -2.10
C LEU A 710 -13.64 -44.38 -1.88
N THR A 711 -14.23 -45.23 -2.73
CA THR A 711 -14.05 -46.68 -2.62
C THR A 711 -12.60 -47.08 -2.84
N ALA A 712 -11.96 -46.50 -3.86
CA ALA A 712 -10.53 -46.72 -4.13
C ALA A 712 -9.63 -46.15 -3.02
N LEU A 713 -9.99 -44.98 -2.46
CA LEU A 713 -9.24 -44.35 -1.37
C LEU A 713 -9.32 -45.20 -0.08
N ARG A 714 -10.52 -45.68 0.28
CA ARG A 714 -10.72 -46.62 1.41
C ARG A 714 -9.87 -47.88 1.25
N ALA A 715 -9.82 -48.46 0.05
CA ALA A 715 -9.04 -49.66 -0.21
C ALA A 715 -7.54 -49.44 0.02
N ARG A 716 -6.99 -48.29 -0.41
CA ARG A 716 -5.57 -47.95 -0.16
C ARG A 716 -5.26 -47.73 1.32
N HIS A 717 -6.14 -47.05 2.05
CA HIS A 717 -5.97 -46.86 3.49
C HIS A 717 -6.12 -48.16 4.29
N ALA A 718 -6.99 -49.07 3.86
CA ALA A 718 -7.09 -50.40 4.45
C ALA A 718 -5.83 -51.26 4.24
N ASN A 719 -5.03 -50.97 3.20
CA ASN A 719 -3.73 -51.58 2.95
C ASN A 719 -2.58 -50.92 3.75
N GLY A 720 -2.87 -49.92 4.58
CA GLY A 720 -1.88 -49.22 5.42
C GLY A 720 -1.26 -47.96 4.79
N GLU A 721 -1.72 -47.53 3.61
CA GLU A 721 -1.20 -46.34 2.92
C GLU A 721 -1.84 -45.04 3.47
N THR A 722 -1.36 -44.56 4.62
CA THR A 722 -1.97 -43.43 5.36
C THR A 722 -1.76 -42.05 4.73
N SER A 723 -0.87 -41.92 3.75
CA SER A 723 -0.56 -40.65 3.08
C SER A 723 -1.32 -40.43 1.78
N MET A 724 -2.16 -41.38 1.35
CA MET A 724 -2.93 -41.24 0.12
C MET A 724 -4.12 -40.29 0.33
N GLY A 725 -4.26 -39.28 -0.50
CA GLY A 725 -5.36 -38.33 -0.45
C GLY A 725 -5.91 -38.04 -1.84
N ILE A 726 -6.87 -37.12 -1.91
CA ILE A 726 -7.46 -36.64 -3.16
C ILE A 726 -6.81 -35.32 -3.54
N ASN A 727 -6.31 -35.22 -4.76
CA ASN A 727 -5.84 -33.96 -5.31
C ASN A 727 -7.05 -33.05 -5.61
N GLY A 728 -7.07 -31.85 -5.00
CA GLY A 728 -8.16 -30.88 -5.13
C GLY A 728 -8.32 -30.22 -6.51
N GLU A 729 -7.39 -30.45 -7.44
CA GLU A 729 -7.44 -29.93 -8.81
C GLU A 729 -7.81 -31.01 -9.83
N THR A 730 -7.24 -32.22 -9.68
CA THR A 730 -7.43 -33.32 -10.64
C THR A 730 -8.49 -34.34 -10.20
N GLY A 731 -8.85 -34.38 -8.92
CA GLY A 731 -9.76 -35.37 -8.35
C GLY A 731 -9.19 -36.80 -8.26
N GLU A 732 -7.90 -36.97 -8.58
CA GLU A 732 -7.21 -38.27 -8.54
C GLU A 732 -6.62 -38.58 -7.16
N ILE A 733 -6.42 -39.87 -6.88
CA ILE A 733 -5.84 -40.33 -5.61
C ILE A 733 -4.31 -40.36 -5.72
N VAL A 734 -3.65 -39.47 -4.99
CA VAL A 734 -2.21 -39.25 -5.05
C VAL A 734 -1.62 -39.27 -3.64
N ASN A 735 -0.34 -39.60 -3.54
CA ASN A 735 0.40 -39.51 -2.28
C ASN A 735 0.63 -38.05 -1.90
N MET A 736 0.07 -37.64 -0.76
CA MET A 736 0.12 -36.24 -0.30
C MET A 736 1.54 -35.83 0.12
N ASN A 737 2.40 -36.79 0.47
CA ASN A 737 3.79 -36.53 0.78
C ASN A 737 4.58 -36.10 -0.47
N GLU A 738 4.23 -36.66 -1.63
CA GLU A 738 4.86 -36.35 -2.93
C GLU A 738 4.35 -35.02 -3.49
N LEU A 739 3.05 -34.73 -3.32
CA LEU A 739 2.46 -33.43 -3.66
C LEU A 739 2.81 -32.32 -2.67
N LYS A 740 3.43 -32.66 -1.54
CA LYS A 740 3.82 -31.75 -0.45
C LYS A 740 2.63 -30.96 0.13
N ILE A 741 1.44 -31.55 0.14
CA ILE A 741 0.25 -30.95 0.74
C ILE A 741 0.15 -31.45 2.18
N TRP A 742 0.39 -30.55 3.13
CA TRP A 742 0.47 -30.86 4.56
C TRP A 742 -0.42 -29.93 5.38
N ASP A 743 -1.10 -30.50 6.36
CA ASP A 743 -1.87 -29.77 7.36
C ASP A 743 -1.13 -29.77 8.70
N PRO A 744 -1.05 -28.64 9.43
CA PRO A 744 -0.48 -28.63 10.78
C PRO A 744 -1.31 -29.50 11.73
N LEU A 745 -0.65 -30.39 12.49
CA LEU A 745 -1.33 -31.29 13.43
C LEU A 745 -2.18 -30.51 14.45
N ALA A 746 -1.66 -29.40 14.96
CA ALA A 746 -2.34 -28.53 15.91
C ALA A 746 -3.72 -28.06 15.40
N VAL A 747 -3.83 -27.77 14.11
CA VAL A 747 -5.09 -27.36 13.48
C VAL A 747 -6.07 -28.54 13.45
N LYS A 748 -5.65 -29.71 12.95
CA LYS A 748 -6.50 -30.91 12.88
C LYS A 748 -6.98 -31.37 14.25
N LEU A 749 -6.10 -31.36 15.25
CA LEU A 749 -6.46 -31.70 16.64
C LEU A 749 -7.54 -30.77 17.19
N GLN A 750 -7.39 -29.46 16.98
CA GLN A 750 -8.38 -28.49 17.45
C GLN A 750 -9.70 -28.66 16.70
N VAL A 751 -9.67 -28.80 15.38
CA VAL A 751 -10.86 -29.01 14.54
C VAL A 751 -11.65 -30.22 15.03
N PHE A 752 -11.01 -31.39 15.19
CA PHE A 752 -11.71 -32.59 15.62
C PHE A 752 -12.25 -32.49 17.05
N LYS A 753 -11.50 -31.91 17.99
CA LYS A 753 -11.98 -31.68 19.35
C LYS A 753 -13.22 -30.80 19.36
N THR A 754 -13.13 -29.62 18.71
CA THR A 754 -14.25 -28.67 18.67
C THR A 754 -15.46 -29.23 17.95
N ALA A 755 -15.29 -29.97 16.84
CA ALA A 755 -16.39 -30.56 16.09
C ALA A 755 -17.14 -31.61 16.93
N VAL A 756 -16.41 -32.49 17.61
CA VAL A 756 -16.99 -33.53 18.48
C VAL A 756 -17.65 -32.90 19.71
N GLU A 757 -17.01 -31.92 20.36
CA GLU A 757 -17.59 -31.21 21.51
C GLU A 757 -18.88 -30.47 21.13
N THR A 758 -18.89 -29.80 19.97
CA THR A 758 -20.07 -29.11 19.44
C THR A 758 -21.20 -30.09 19.15
N ALA A 759 -20.90 -31.23 18.52
CA ALA A 759 -21.90 -32.27 18.27
C ALA A 759 -22.48 -32.85 19.57
N ILE A 760 -21.65 -33.06 20.60
CA ILE A 760 -22.11 -33.50 21.92
C ILE A 760 -23.02 -32.44 22.57
N LEU A 761 -22.66 -31.15 22.49
CA LEU A 761 -23.48 -30.06 23.02
C LEU A 761 -24.85 -30.01 22.34
N LEU A 762 -24.90 -30.15 21.01
CA LEU A 762 -26.16 -30.17 20.26
C LEU A 762 -27.05 -31.35 20.65
N LEU A 763 -26.48 -32.56 20.76
CA LEU A 763 -27.23 -33.75 21.17
C LEU A 763 -27.76 -33.64 22.61
N ARG A 764 -27.02 -33.00 23.53
CA ARG A 764 -27.49 -32.74 24.90
C ARG A 764 -28.67 -31.77 24.95
N ILE A 765 -28.73 -30.78 24.05
CA ILE A 765 -29.87 -29.86 23.96
C ILE A 765 -31.11 -30.62 23.47
N ASP A 766 -30.94 -31.53 22.50
CA ASP A 766 -32.02 -32.36 21.99
C ASP A 766 -32.63 -33.26 23.08
N ASP A 767 -31.82 -33.78 24.02
CA ASP A 767 -32.31 -34.49 25.21
C ASP A 767 -33.11 -33.60 26.18
N ILE A 768 -32.74 -32.31 26.31
CA ILE A 768 -33.49 -31.34 27.13
C ILE A 768 -34.84 -30.98 26.48
N VAL A 769 -34.86 -30.84 25.15
CA VAL A 769 -36.08 -30.51 24.37
C VAL A 769 -37.01 -31.73 24.23
N SER A 770 -36.47 -32.94 24.12
CA SER A 770 -37.26 -34.17 24.09
C SER A 770 -37.71 -34.64 25.48
N GLY A 771 -36.97 -34.29 26.53
CA GLY A 771 -37.42 -34.40 27.93
C GLY A 771 -38.61 -33.49 28.24
N THR A 772 -38.67 -32.29 27.65
CA THR A 772 -39.84 -31.39 27.79
C THR A 772 -41.07 -31.90 27.03
N LYS A 773 -40.90 -32.58 25.88
CA LYS A 773 -42.01 -33.26 25.18
C LYS A 773 -42.58 -34.48 25.94
N LYS A 774 -41.75 -35.23 26.67
CA LYS A 774 -42.26 -36.35 27.49
C LYS A 774 -43.02 -35.90 28.74
N ILE A 775 -42.76 -34.69 29.23
CA ILE A 775 -43.50 -34.11 30.35
C ILE A 775 -44.90 -33.64 29.90
N SER A 776 -45.07 -33.22 28.64
CA SER A 776 -46.38 -32.82 28.11
C SER A 776 -47.33 -33.98 27.80
N ASP A 777 -46.83 -35.21 27.67
CA ASP A 777 -47.65 -36.38 27.30
C ASP A 777 -48.21 -37.16 28.51
N LEU A 778 -47.93 -36.72 29.75
CA LEU A 778 -48.40 -37.36 30.98
C LEU A 778 -49.62 -36.70 31.65
N ASP A 779 -50.06 -35.53 31.17
CA ASP A 779 -51.28 -34.89 31.67
C ASP A 779 -52.36 -34.85 30.59
N GLY A 780 -53.39 -35.70 30.79
CA GLY A 780 -54.61 -35.72 29.99
C GLY A 780 -55.43 -34.42 30.09
N PRO A 781 -56.48 -34.28 29.25
CA PRO A 781 -56.90 -33.01 28.71
C PRO A 781 -57.78 -32.22 29.69
N ASN A 782 -57.33 -31.05 30.10
CA ASN A 782 -58.19 -29.89 30.39
C ASN A 782 -57.32 -28.66 30.66
N GLN A 783 -57.24 -27.76 29.69
CA GLN A 783 -57.50 -26.31 29.83
C GLN A 783 -56.90 -25.52 28.64
N THR A 784 -57.82 -24.93 27.87
CA THR A 784 -57.75 -23.63 27.19
C THR A 784 -56.38 -23.04 26.81
N GLN A 785 -56.19 -22.95 25.50
CA GLN A 785 -55.19 -22.16 24.80
C GLN A 785 -55.12 -20.71 25.29
N THR A 786 -53.92 -20.26 25.66
CA THR A 786 -53.49 -18.86 25.53
C THR A 786 -52.08 -18.85 24.94
N ALA A 787 -51.92 -18.20 23.80
CA ALA A 787 -50.65 -18.06 23.10
C ALA A 787 -49.76 -17.02 23.83
N PRO A 788 -48.44 -17.26 24.02
CA PRO A 788 -47.54 -16.21 24.50
C PRO A 788 -47.14 -15.26 23.36
N ALA A 789 -47.17 -13.98 23.68
CA ALA A 789 -46.95 -12.82 22.81
C ALA A 789 -45.50 -12.67 22.31
N GLU A 790 -45.37 -12.01 21.17
CA GLU A 790 -44.09 -11.53 20.60
C GLU A 790 -43.39 -10.53 21.54
N PRO A 791 -42.04 -10.56 21.66
CA PRO A 791 -41.32 -9.55 22.43
C PRO A 791 -41.22 -8.22 21.67
N THR A 792 -41.54 -7.13 22.33
CA THR A 792 -41.45 -5.74 21.84
C THR A 792 -40.00 -5.22 21.80
N GLU A 793 -39.78 -4.23 20.91
CA GLU A 793 -38.50 -3.63 20.49
C GLU A 793 -37.63 -2.99 21.59
N GLU A 794 -38.05 -2.92 22.85
CA GLU A 794 -37.26 -2.29 23.92
C GLU A 794 -36.15 -3.18 24.51
N SER A 795 -36.10 -4.46 24.15
CA SER A 795 -35.07 -5.41 24.64
C SER A 795 -33.79 -5.49 23.78
N MET A 796 -33.70 -4.72 22.69
CA MET A 796 -32.53 -4.69 21.81
C MET A 796 -31.61 -3.47 22.00
N ARG A 797 -31.75 -2.73 23.11
CA ARG A 797 -30.81 -1.66 23.49
C ARG A 797 -30.47 -1.70 24.98
N GLU A 798 -29.70 -2.70 25.39
CA GLU A 798 -28.73 -2.60 26.50
C GLU A 798 -27.43 -3.33 26.14
#